data_AF-A0A8K1LUK9-F1
#
_entry.id   AF-A0A8K1LUK9-F1
#
_cell.length_a   1.000
_cell.length_b   1.000
_cell.length_c   1.000
_cell.angle_alpha   90.00
_cell.angle_beta   90.00
_cell.angle_gamma   90.00
#
_symmetry.space_group_name_H-M   'P 1'
#
loop_
_entity.id
_entity.type
_entity.pdbx_description
1 polymer ?
#
loop_
_entity_poly.entity_id
_entity_poly.type
_entity_poly.pdbx_seq_one_letter_code
_entity_poly.pdbx_strand_id
1 'polypeptide(L)'
;MSCGMTLTLVTMAGDDCIRKRQSGSTVTCKTPENEETERRPENERSFQNTSNGWVDVDHVVTRKMQLIAEAEQLKPAFMKEVDSHFTEFVNSLVAKSALLDSSSPASLFPASCAEKELHKAKNSRAPPEHGKIFTARRSLLDELFEVSHIRTIYHMFIALLIVFILSTLLVDFIDEGRLVLGFDLLVFVFGKLPVVFCTWLCMFSATVVVPYNLFVWWAQGYSSSSHRAIHSFFYGMLFTLFQIAGLGFGPTYVAVAYALPPASRFIVILEQVRLVMKAHSFIRENVPRVLSSVKDKSGTVHIPRISQYLYFLFAPTLIYRDNYPRNPTIRWGYVATKFAQVLGSLFYAYYIFVRLCIPQFRNSSQETFNLRGLVLCIFNSILPGVLILFLVFFAFLHCWLNAFAEMLRFADRMFYKDWWNSTSYANYYRTWNVVVHDWLYYYAYRDFLWFFGKKFRAAAMLSVFTVSAAVHEYVLSICFGFFYPVLFCLFSCFGVVFNFTLNDRRKGPFWNVIMWTSLFLGQGVIICLYSQEWYARQYCPTDNLLSDDEKALDEILQDIKEQINARIWELNILSSSVCSANNPVLAELRKTEVLAALECLQVQLLKVLKQRSVLRMQRKDLQVLKRSRKKLCRDRELKRDEEGIQEATNKEGRSQDNHYSEPFPDLETEAIFEDTSLICLMQNLPLLDTSWGFVSTLSVVK
;
A
#
# COMPACT_ATOMS: atom_id res chain seq x y z
N MET A 1 37.37 -19.79 -4.47
CA MET A 1 38.56 -20.34 -3.79
C MET A 1 38.25 -20.32 -2.30
N SER A 2 38.32 -21.41 -1.53
CA SER A 2 38.79 -22.77 -1.84
C SER A 2 37.79 -23.86 -1.43
N CYS A 3 38.15 -25.13 -1.70
CA CYS A 3 37.48 -26.43 -1.49
C CYS A 3 36.58 -26.62 -0.25
N GLY A 4 35.72 -27.64 -0.16
CA GLY A 4 35.48 -28.80 -1.05
C GLY A 4 35.21 -30.10 -0.24
N MET A 5 34.49 -31.06 -0.84
CA MET A 5 34.09 -32.37 -0.27
C MET A 5 35.27 -33.20 0.28
N THR A 6 35.10 -34.17 1.20
CA THR A 6 34.74 -35.61 0.93
C THR A 6 34.78 -36.34 2.30
N LEU A 7 33.79 -37.13 2.76
CA LEU A 7 33.60 -38.62 2.61
C LEU A 7 34.82 -39.46 3.13
N THR A 8 34.75 -40.65 3.78
CA THR A 8 33.76 -41.77 3.81
C THR A 8 34.11 -42.83 4.91
N LEU A 9 33.23 -43.85 5.09
CA LEU A 9 33.48 -45.25 5.55
C LEU A 9 33.77 -45.47 7.07
N VAL A 10 33.37 -46.58 7.71
CA VAL A 10 33.46 -48.02 7.31
C VAL A 10 32.17 -48.85 7.56
N THR A 11 31.98 -49.92 6.78
CA THR A 11 30.91 -50.95 6.83
C THR A 11 31.45 -52.38 7.04
N MET A 12 30.67 -53.27 7.68
CA MET A 12 30.63 -54.77 7.64
C MET A 12 29.62 -55.26 8.72
N ALA A 13 29.18 -56.53 8.89
CA ALA A 13 28.83 -57.70 8.04
C ALA A 13 28.33 -58.82 9.00
N GLY A 14 27.57 -59.88 8.65
CA GLY A 14 26.84 -60.27 7.43
C GLY A 14 26.31 -61.72 7.54
N ASP A 15 25.09 -61.99 7.06
CA ASP A 15 24.48 -63.32 6.73
C ASP A 15 24.29 -64.37 7.90
N ASP A 16 23.46 -65.42 7.89
CA ASP A 16 22.59 -66.05 6.87
C ASP A 16 21.46 -67.01 7.41
N CYS A 17 20.41 -67.25 6.60
CA CYS A 17 19.60 -68.49 6.35
C CYS A 17 18.78 -69.40 7.37
N ILE A 18 17.51 -69.70 6.98
CA ILE A 18 16.82 -71.04 6.82
C ILE A 18 15.85 -71.72 7.87
N ARG A 19 14.53 -71.69 7.53
CA ARG A 19 13.49 -72.78 7.38
C ARG A 19 12.89 -73.65 8.55
N LYS A 20 11.57 -73.40 8.81
CA LYS A 20 10.38 -74.29 9.08
C LYS A 20 10.44 -75.61 9.90
N ARG A 21 9.45 -75.80 10.81
CA ARG A 21 8.57 -77.00 10.89
C ARG A 21 7.18 -76.72 11.54
N GLN A 22 6.20 -77.61 11.37
CA GLN A 22 4.76 -77.46 11.73
C GLN A 22 4.28 -78.51 12.77
N SER A 23 3.10 -78.25 13.37
CA SER A 23 1.94 -79.18 13.54
C SER A 23 1.43 -79.40 14.98
N GLY A 24 0.09 -79.51 15.15
CA GLY A 24 -0.56 -80.13 16.32
C GLY A 24 -1.75 -79.38 16.93
N SER A 25 -2.99 -79.84 16.68
CA SER A 25 -4.26 -79.32 17.25
C SER A 25 -4.82 -80.21 18.37
N THR A 26 -5.83 -79.74 19.14
CA THR A 26 -7.16 -80.39 19.39
C THR A 26 -7.97 -79.75 20.56
N VAL A 27 -9.19 -79.25 20.25
CA VAL A 27 -10.52 -79.35 20.94
C VAL A 27 -10.56 -79.54 22.49
N THR A 28 -11.34 -78.82 23.31
CA THR A 28 -12.83 -78.86 23.45
C THR A 28 -13.38 -77.73 24.37
N CYS A 29 -14.70 -77.46 24.33
CA CYS A 29 -15.41 -76.37 25.03
C CYS A 29 -16.28 -76.85 26.23
N LYS A 30 -16.55 -75.97 27.22
CA LYS A 30 -17.75 -75.96 28.11
C LYS A 30 -17.95 -74.58 28.79
N THR A 31 -19.18 -74.28 29.21
CA THR A 31 -19.78 -73.01 29.68
C THR A 31 -20.71 -73.28 30.90
N PRO A 32 -21.40 -72.29 31.56
CA PRO A 32 -21.11 -70.87 31.89
C PRO A 32 -21.56 -70.46 33.35
N GLU A 33 -21.91 -69.17 33.56
CA GLU A 33 -22.73 -68.53 34.65
C GLU A 33 -22.01 -68.13 35.98
N ASN A 34 -21.93 -66.85 36.40
CA ASN A 34 -22.91 -65.84 36.93
C ASN A 34 -23.10 -66.01 38.48
N GLU A 35 -23.22 -65.03 39.40
CA GLU A 35 -23.79 -63.65 39.51
C GLU A 35 -22.96 -62.76 40.50
N GLU A 36 -22.89 -61.41 40.39
CA GLU A 36 -23.56 -60.34 41.22
C GLU A 36 -23.41 -60.44 42.78
N THR A 37 -23.19 -59.41 43.63
CA THR A 37 -23.72 -58.01 43.65
C THR A 37 -22.99 -57.06 44.67
N GLU A 38 -23.03 -55.74 44.41
CA GLU A 38 -23.23 -54.56 45.33
C GLU A 38 -22.28 -54.00 46.45
N ARG A 39 -22.23 -52.63 46.45
CA ARG A 39 -22.08 -51.60 47.53
C ARG A 39 -20.70 -51.13 48.10
N ARG A 40 -20.76 -49.88 48.60
CA ARG A 40 -19.75 -48.90 49.09
C ARG A 40 -20.43 -48.09 50.25
N PRO A 41 -19.81 -47.16 51.04
CA PRO A 41 -18.46 -46.57 50.99
C PRO A 41 -17.75 -46.31 52.37
N GLU A 42 -16.67 -45.51 52.34
CA GLU A 42 -16.19 -44.53 53.34
C GLU A 42 -15.21 -44.86 54.52
N ASN A 43 -14.02 -44.25 54.39
CA ASN A 43 -13.27 -43.38 55.34
C ASN A 43 -12.17 -43.84 56.35
N GLU A 44 -11.21 -42.91 56.49
CA GLU A 44 -10.23 -42.63 57.56
C GLU A 44 -8.82 -43.28 57.67
N ARG A 45 -7.93 -42.51 58.34
CA ARG A 45 -6.45 -42.61 58.47
C ARG A 45 -6.09 -43.42 59.76
N SER A 46 -4.86 -43.74 60.18
CA SER A 46 -3.44 -43.44 59.87
C SER A 46 -2.54 -44.39 60.69
N PHE A 47 -1.27 -44.64 60.34
CA PHE A 47 -0.09 -44.45 61.24
C PHE A 47 1.26 -44.74 60.54
N GLN A 48 2.39 -44.51 61.25
CA GLN A 48 3.70 -44.09 60.73
C GLN A 48 4.76 -45.20 60.44
N ASN A 49 5.60 -44.88 59.44
CA ASN A 49 7.08 -44.97 59.40
C ASN A 49 7.91 -46.29 59.33
N THR A 50 8.84 -46.20 58.36
CA THR A 50 10.27 -46.60 58.35
C THR A 50 10.76 -47.99 57.92
N SER A 51 11.76 -47.93 57.03
CA SER A 51 12.95 -48.80 56.90
C SER A 51 12.87 -50.02 55.96
N ASN A 52 13.63 -49.89 54.86
CA ASN A 52 14.35 -50.92 54.09
C ASN A 52 13.54 -52.11 53.50
N GLY A 53 13.72 -52.48 52.24
CA GLY A 53 14.76 -52.05 51.29
C GLY A 53 15.33 -53.16 50.42
N TRP A 54 14.62 -54.26 50.17
CA TRP A 54 14.93 -55.25 49.14
C TRP A 54 13.64 -55.99 48.76
N VAL A 55 12.93 -55.51 47.73
CA VAL A 55 11.77 -56.21 47.14
C VAL A 55 12.13 -56.61 45.72
N ASP A 56 12.64 -57.84 45.65
CA ASP A 56 12.51 -58.81 44.56
C ASP A 56 12.59 -58.29 43.11
N VAL A 57 13.82 -58.26 42.58
CA VAL A 57 14.10 -58.04 41.16
C VAL A 57 13.57 -59.19 40.29
N ASP A 58 13.50 -60.41 40.84
CA ASP A 58 13.10 -61.60 40.09
C ASP A 58 11.62 -61.50 39.69
N HIS A 59 10.76 -61.10 40.63
CA HIS A 59 9.34 -60.79 40.36
C HIS A 59 9.15 -59.73 39.25
N VAL A 60 10.05 -58.76 39.11
CA VAL A 60 9.98 -57.76 38.02
C VAL A 60 10.37 -58.37 36.67
N VAL A 61 11.36 -59.26 36.65
CA VAL A 61 11.79 -59.98 35.44
C VAL A 61 10.72 -60.97 34.97
N THR A 62 10.12 -61.75 35.89
CA THR A 62 9.02 -62.68 35.55
C THR A 62 7.84 -61.93 34.94
N ARG A 63 7.41 -60.83 35.58
CA ARG A 63 6.28 -60.01 35.11
C ARG A 63 6.57 -59.37 33.75
N LYS A 64 7.82 -58.99 33.47
CA LYS A 64 8.25 -58.48 32.17
C LYS A 64 8.20 -59.55 31.08
N MET A 65 8.65 -60.78 31.35
CA MET A 65 8.51 -61.89 30.40
C MET A 65 7.04 -62.22 30.11
N GLN A 66 6.19 -62.18 31.13
CA GLN A 66 4.75 -62.45 31.01
C GLN A 66 4.06 -61.45 30.08
N LEU A 67 4.33 -60.14 30.24
CA LEU A 67 3.81 -59.08 29.38
C LEU A 67 4.33 -59.15 27.93
N ILE A 68 5.57 -59.63 27.72
CA ILE A 68 6.12 -59.86 26.37
C ILE A 68 5.41 -61.03 25.70
N ALA A 69 5.15 -62.12 26.43
CA ALA A 69 4.41 -63.28 25.90
C ALA A 69 2.96 -62.93 25.55
N GLU A 70 2.27 -62.13 26.38
CA GLU A 70 0.93 -61.61 26.08
C GLU A 70 0.93 -60.72 24.81
N ALA A 71 1.94 -59.85 24.65
CA ALA A 71 2.09 -59.01 23.47
C ALA A 71 2.38 -59.81 22.19
N GLU A 72 3.16 -60.89 22.27
CA GLU A 72 3.42 -61.79 21.14
C GLU A 72 2.19 -62.64 20.77
N GLN A 73 1.33 -63.00 21.72
CA GLN A 73 0.06 -63.69 21.44
C GLN A 73 -1.01 -62.77 20.83
N LEU A 74 -1.09 -61.50 21.23
CA LEU A 74 -2.02 -60.54 20.61
C LEU A 74 -1.66 -60.22 19.15
N LYS A 75 -0.37 -60.21 18.82
CA LYS A 75 0.15 -59.78 17.51
C LYS A 75 -0.46 -60.52 16.30
N PRO A 76 -0.56 -61.86 16.24
CA PRO A 76 -1.19 -62.56 15.11
C PRO A 76 -2.71 -62.35 15.04
N ALA A 77 -3.41 -62.23 16.18
CA ALA A 77 -4.84 -61.96 16.20
C ALA A 77 -5.14 -60.56 15.65
N PHE A 78 -4.43 -59.54 16.15
CA PHE A 78 -4.55 -58.16 15.68
C PHE A 78 -4.17 -58.01 14.20
N MET A 79 -3.08 -58.64 13.75
CA MET A 79 -2.69 -58.60 12.34
C MET A 79 -3.74 -59.25 11.42
N LYS A 80 -4.36 -60.36 11.84
CA LYS A 80 -5.42 -61.01 11.05
C LYS A 80 -6.69 -60.15 10.96
N GLU A 81 -7.06 -59.49 12.07
CA GLU A 81 -8.22 -58.58 12.10
C GLU A 81 -7.98 -57.35 11.19
N VAL A 82 -6.78 -56.76 11.28
CA VAL A 82 -6.37 -55.63 10.43
C VAL A 82 -6.31 -56.03 8.95
N ASP A 83 -5.77 -57.20 8.61
CA ASP A 83 -5.69 -57.67 7.22
C ASP A 83 -7.07 -58.00 6.63
N SER A 84 -7.99 -58.54 7.44
CA SER A 84 -9.40 -58.74 7.09
C SER A 84 -10.10 -57.41 6.80
N HIS A 85 -10.05 -56.46 7.75
CA HIS A 85 -10.65 -55.14 7.57
C HIS A 85 -10.03 -54.34 6.42
N PHE A 86 -8.71 -54.46 6.20
CA PHE A 86 -8.03 -53.81 5.09
C PHE A 86 -8.45 -54.42 3.75
N THR A 87 -8.55 -55.74 3.66
CA THR A 87 -9.00 -56.44 2.44
C THR A 87 -10.46 -56.11 2.12
N GLU A 88 -11.34 -56.08 3.12
CA GLU A 88 -12.74 -55.66 2.95
C GLU A 88 -12.84 -54.18 2.51
N PHE A 89 -12.05 -53.29 3.10
CA PHE A 89 -11.99 -51.87 2.75
C PHE A 89 -11.47 -51.65 1.31
N VAL A 90 -10.43 -52.38 0.89
CA VAL A 90 -9.91 -52.34 -0.47
C VAL A 90 -10.93 -52.89 -1.46
N ASN A 91 -11.57 -54.02 -1.18
CA ASN A 91 -12.62 -54.59 -2.04
C ASN A 91 -13.85 -53.66 -2.15
N SER A 92 -14.24 -53.00 -1.06
CA SER A 92 -15.29 -51.97 -1.03
C SER A 92 -14.92 -50.74 -1.88
N LEU A 93 -13.65 -50.32 -1.87
CA LEU A 93 -13.14 -49.26 -2.73
C LEU A 93 -13.10 -49.66 -4.21
N VAL A 94 -12.67 -50.88 -4.53
CA VAL A 94 -12.64 -51.41 -5.91
C VAL A 94 -14.06 -51.53 -6.47
N ALA A 95 -15.01 -52.04 -5.69
CA ALA A 95 -16.43 -52.07 -6.05
C ALA A 95 -17.01 -50.66 -6.28
N LYS A 96 -16.65 -49.69 -5.42
CA LYS A 96 -17.05 -48.28 -5.61
C LYS A 96 -16.42 -47.62 -6.84
N SER A 97 -15.19 -47.97 -7.22
CA SER A 97 -14.62 -47.49 -8.50
C SER A 97 -15.33 -48.06 -9.72
N ALA A 98 -15.65 -49.36 -9.72
CA ALA A 98 -16.39 -49.98 -10.83
C ALA A 98 -17.79 -49.39 -11.04
N LEU A 99 -18.45 -48.94 -9.96
CA LEU A 99 -19.73 -48.22 -10.03
C LEU A 99 -19.60 -46.77 -10.54
N LEU A 100 -18.43 -46.14 -10.40
CA LEU A 100 -18.20 -44.75 -10.85
C LEU A 100 -17.88 -44.63 -12.34
N ASP A 101 -17.38 -45.68 -12.99
CA ASP A 101 -17.10 -45.68 -14.44
C ASP A 101 -18.36 -45.88 -15.32
N SER A 102 -19.53 -46.14 -14.72
CA SER A 102 -20.78 -46.49 -15.44
C SER A 102 -21.89 -45.44 -15.38
N SER A 103 -21.69 -44.26 -14.78
CA SER A 103 -22.74 -43.23 -14.66
C SER A 103 -22.28 -41.80 -15.00
N SER A 104 -23.02 -41.16 -15.92
CA SER A 104 -22.87 -39.74 -16.27
C SER A 104 -23.63 -38.84 -15.27
N PRO A 105 -23.30 -37.54 -15.17
CA PRO A 105 -23.38 -36.83 -13.88
C PRO A 105 -24.71 -36.13 -13.60
N ALA A 106 -25.28 -36.42 -12.42
CA ALA A 106 -26.18 -35.50 -11.72
C ALA A 106 -26.10 -35.65 -10.19
N SER A 107 -25.88 -34.53 -9.49
CA SER A 107 -26.23 -34.26 -8.08
C SER A 107 -25.83 -35.25 -6.97
N LEU A 108 -24.81 -34.91 -6.18
CA LEU A 108 -24.87 -34.64 -4.71
C LEU A 108 -23.49 -34.82 -4.03
N PHE A 109 -23.11 -33.87 -3.17
CA PHE A 109 -21.91 -33.91 -2.32
C PHE A 109 -22.23 -34.57 -0.96
N PRO A 110 -21.25 -35.19 -0.27
CA PRO A 110 -20.58 -34.43 0.80
C PRO A 110 -19.06 -34.69 1.03
N ALA A 111 -18.42 -33.64 1.58
CA ALA A 111 -17.34 -33.65 2.57
C ALA A 111 -15.92 -34.24 2.32
N SER A 112 -15.64 -35.06 1.29
CA SER A 112 -14.31 -35.71 1.15
C SER A 112 -13.26 -34.96 0.30
N CYS A 113 -13.62 -33.94 -0.48
CA CYS A 113 -12.76 -33.41 -1.55
C CYS A 113 -11.61 -32.45 -1.14
N ALA A 114 -11.43 -32.11 0.14
CA ALA A 114 -10.53 -31.03 0.55
C ALA A 114 -9.03 -31.27 0.21
N GLU A 115 -8.49 -32.47 0.48
CA GLU A 115 -7.05 -32.73 0.31
C GLU A 115 -6.64 -33.01 -1.14
N LYS A 116 -7.49 -33.71 -1.92
CA LYS A 116 -7.18 -34.01 -3.33
C LYS A 116 -7.21 -32.76 -4.21
N GLU A 117 -8.07 -31.78 -3.92
CA GLU A 117 -8.07 -30.50 -4.63
C GLU A 117 -6.84 -29.65 -4.33
N LEU A 118 -6.25 -29.70 -3.12
CA LEU A 118 -5.02 -28.97 -2.81
C LEU A 118 -3.81 -29.43 -3.67
N HIS A 119 -3.72 -30.74 -3.93
CA HIS A 119 -2.68 -31.29 -4.81
C HIS A 119 -3.01 -31.12 -6.30
N LYS A 120 -4.29 -31.22 -6.70
CA LYS A 120 -4.71 -31.00 -8.09
C LYS A 120 -4.63 -29.52 -8.51
N ALA A 121 -4.85 -28.58 -7.58
CA ALA A 121 -4.64 -27.14 -7.75
C ALA A 121 -3.16 -26.77 -7.97
N LYS A 122 -2.22 -27.59 -7.46
CA LYS A 122 -0.77 -27.38 -7.67
C LYS A 122 -0.33 -27.74 -9.10
N ASN A 123 -1.00 -28.70 -9.73
CA ASN A 123 -0.68 -29.20 -11.08
C ASN A 123 -1.62 -28.67 -12.18
N SER A 124 -2.62 -27.85 -11.85
CA SER A 124 -3.52 -27.19 -12.81
C SER A 124 -3.19 -25.71 -13.05
N ARG A 125 -1.89 -25.36 -13.00
CA ARG A 125 -1.41 -24.13 -13.67
C ARG A 125 -1.51 -24.34 -15.19
N ALA A 126 -2.60 -23.86 -15.77
CA ALA A 126 -2.72 -23.70 -17.21
C ALA A 126 -1.51 -22.94 -17.79
N PRO A 127 -1.12 -23.19 -19.05
CA PRO A 127 0.02 -22.52 -19.67
C PRO A 127 -0.06 -20.98 -19.57
N PRO A 128 1.08 -20.28 -19.38
CA PRO A 128 1.11 -18.85 -19.05
C PRO A 128 0.58 -17.90 -20.14
N GLU A 129 0.14 -18.43 -21.28
CA GLU A 129 -0.48 -17.69 -22.38
C GLU A 129 -1.89 -17.23 -22.03
N HIS A 130 -2.65 -18.03 -21.28
CA HIS A 130 -4.02 -17.69 -20.87
C HIS A 130 -4.01 -16.83 -19.59
N GLY A 131 -4.91 -15.85 -19.52
CA GLY A 131 -4.99 -14.87 -18.41
C GLY A 131 -5.50 -15.48 -17.10
N LYS A 132 -5.79 -14.64 -16.09
CA LYS A 132 -6.36 -15.13 -14.81
C LYS A 132 -7.66 -15.91 -15.06
N ILE A 133 -7.68 -17.14 -14.54
CA ILE A 133 -8.86 -18.01 -14.43
C ILE A 133 -9.47 -17.78 -13.05
N PHE A 134 -10.77 -17.49 -13.01
CA PHE A 134 -11.53 -17.31 -11.77
C PHE A 134 -12.21 -18.62 -11.39
N THR A 135 -12.01 -19.08 -10.16
CA THR A 135 -12.62 -20.30 -9.62
C THR A 135 -13.47 -19.98 -8.39
N ALA A 136 -14.55 -20.73 -8.17
CA ALA A 136 -15.37 -20.57 -6.96
C ALA A 136 -14.60 -21.10 -5.74
N ARG A 137 -14.34 -20.24 -4.76
CA ARG A 137 -13.56 -20.56 -3.55
C ARG A 137 -13.81 -19.52 -2.45
N ARG A 138 -13.74 -19.92 -1.19
CA ARG A 138 -13.89 -19.03 -0.03
C ARG A 138 -12.62 -18.19 0.17
N SER A 139 -12.70 -17.17 1.03
CA SER A 139 -11.48 -16.49 1.49
C SER A 139 -10.77 -17.35 2.53
N LEU A 140 -9.44 -17.41 2.44
CA LEU A 140 -8.60 -18.21 3.34
C LEU A 140 -8.88 -17.96 4.83
N LEU A 141 -9.16 -16.72 5.23
CA LEU A 141 -9.42 -16.42 6.65
C LEU A 141 -10.81 -16.88 7.13
N ASP A 142 -11.81 -16.97 6.24
CA ASP A 142 -13.12 -17.56 6.58
C ASP A 142 -13.02 -19.07 6.83
N GLU A 143 -12.10 -19.76 6.15
CA GLU A 143 -11.79 -21.17 6.40
C GLU A 143 -10.95 -21.30 7.68
N LEU A 144 -9.95 -20.42 7.85
CA LEU A 144 -9.05 -20.45 9.00
C LEU A 144 -9.75 -20.10 10.34
N PHE A 145 -10.82 -19.30 10.33
CA PHE A 145 -11.65 -19.05 11.52
C PHE A 145 -12.51 -20.25 11.97
N GLU A 146 -12.63 -21.30 11.15
CA GLU A 146 -13.23 -22.58 11.60
C GLU A 146 -12.27 -23.31 12.57
N VAL A 147 -10.96 -23.03 12.51
CA VAL A 147 -9.96 -23.53 13.45
C VAL A 147 -10.06 -22.78 14.78
N SER A 148 -10.25 -23.52 15.87
CA SER A 148 -10.43 -23.01 17.24
C SER A 148 -9.34 -22.01 17.65
N HIS A 149 -8.06 -22.31 17.39
CA HIS A 149 -6.93 -21.47 17.79
C HIS A 149 -6.97 -20.07 17.17
N ILE A 150 -7.31 -19.95 15.88
CA ILE A 150 -7.33 -18.66 15.18
C ILE A 150 -8.61 -17.88 15.52
N ARG A 151 -9.71 -18.58 15.79
CA ARG A 151 -10.91 -18.00 16.40
C ARG A 151 -10.61 -17.40 17.77
N THR A 152 -9.77 -18.03 18.60
CA THR A 152 -9.32 -17.43 19.87
C THR A 152 -8.55 -16.13 19.65
N ILE A 153 -7.64 -16.06 18.67
CA ILE A 153 -6.94 -14.81 18.33
C ILE A 153 -7.95 -13.71 17.94
N TYR A 154 -8.96 -14.03 17.14
CA TYR A 154 -10.03 -13.09 16.80
C TYR A 154 -10.78 -12.57 18.05
N HIS A 155 -11.11 -13.46 18.99
CA HIS A 155 -11.70 -13.06 20.27
C HIS A 155 -10.75 -12.21 21.15
N MET A 156 -9.44 -12.45 21.12
CA MET A 156 -8.45 -11.61 21.82
C MET A 156 -8.42 -10.18 21.27
N PHE A 157 -8.50 -10.00 19.94
CA PHE A 157 -8.62 -8.66 19.35
C PHE A 157 -9.94 -7.97 19.76
N ILE A 158 -11.06 -8.69 19.84
CA ILE A 158 -12.33 -8.13 20.35
C ILE A 158 -12.19 -7.73 21.83
N ALA A 159 -11.59 -8.58 22.67
CA ALA A 159 -11.35 -8.28 24.08
C ALA A 159 -10.46 -7.05 24.25
N LEU A 160 -9.40 -6.91 23.44
CA LEU A 160 -8.52 -5.74 23.45
C LEU A 160 -9.26 -4.46 23.00
N LEU A 161 -10.17 -4.55 22.02
CA LEU A 161 -11.05 -3.44 21.66
C LEU A 161 -11.96 -3.02 22.82
N ILE A 162 -12.57 -3.99 23.52
CA ILE A 162 -13.42 -3.70 24.70
C ILE A 162 -12.58 -3.02 25.80
N VAL A 163 -11.35 -3.46 26.04
CA VAL A 163 -10.42 -2.82 26.98
C VAL A 163 -10.07 -1.39 26.55
N PHE A 164 -9.83 -1.12 25.26
CA PHE A 164 -9.61 0.25 24.77
C PHE A 164 -10.84 1.15 24.93
N ILE A 165 -12.05 0.64 24.70
CA ILE A 165 -13.31 1.37 24.92
C ILE A 165 -13.47 1.69 26.41
N LEU A 166 -13.35 0.69 27.28
CA LEU A 166 -13.47 0.87 28.74
C LEU A 166 -12.40 1.82 29.29
N SER A 167 -11.15 1.68 28.87
CA SER A 167 -10.07 2.61 29.23
C SER A 167 -10.32 4.02 28.71
N THR A 168 -11.02 4.19 27.60
CA THR A 168 -11.36 5.51 27.07
C THR A 168 -12.46 6.14 27.90
N LEU A 169 -13.60 5.45 28.05
CA LEU A 169 -14.72 5.89 28.89
C LEU A 169 -14.32 6.19 30.33
N LEU A 170 -13.39 5.41 30.91
CA LEU A 170 -12.91 5.62 32.28
C LEU A 170 -12.08 6.90 32.41
N VAL A 171 -11.17 7.17 31.47
CA VAL A 171 -10.35 8.40 31.51
C VAL A 171 -11.23 9.62 31.24
N ASP A 172 -12.11 9.56 30.23
CA ASP A 172 -13.00 10.67 29.90
C ASP A 172 -13.96 10.99 31.07
N PHE A 173 -14.42 9.95 31.81
CA PHE A 173 -15.20 10.12 33.03
C PHE A 173 -14.40 10.73 34.20
N ILE A 174 -13.11 10.40 34.33
CA ILE A 174 -12.22 10.98 35.36
C ILE A 174 -11.92 12.45 35.04
N ASP A 175 -11.64 12.76 33.77
CA ASP A 175 -11.21 14.09 33.34
C ASP A 175 -12.37 15.11 33.28
N GLU A 176 -13.55 14.71 32.78
CA GLU A 176 -14.71 15.62 32.62
C GLU A 176 -15.82 15.43 33.67
N GLY A 177 -15.74 14.40 34.52
CA GLY A 177 -16.78 14.06 35.50
C GLY A 177 -18.12 13.60 34.87
N ARG A 178 -18.16 13.40 33.55
CA ARG A 178 -19.33 12.96 32.77
C ARG A 178 -18.88 12.02 31.64
N LEU A 179 -19.76 11.09 31.25
CA LEU A 179 -19.52 10.21 30.10
C LEU A 179 -19.78 10.96 28.79
N VAL A 180 -18.87 11.84 28.39
CA VAL A 180 -18.93 12.54 27.10
C VAL A 180 -18.18 11.73 26.05
N LEU A 181 -18.93 11.02 25.20
CA LEU A 181 -18.39 10.34 24.02
C LEU A 181 -18.07 11.38 22.92
N GLY A 182 -16.95 12.07 23.07
CA GLY A 182 -16.43 13.02 22.08
C GLY A 182 -15.98 12.30 20.80
N PHE A 183 -16.84 12.27 19.77
CA PHE A 183 -16.50 11.75 18.44
C PHE A 183 -15.97 12.84 17.49
N ASP A 184 -15.53 13.99 18.02
CA ASP A 184 -15.17 15.18 17.24
C ASP A 184 -14.06 14.92 16.22
N LEU A 185 -13.11 14.05 16.56
CA LEU A 185 -12.09 13.62 15.61
C LEU A 185 -12.73 12.89 14.41
N LEU A 186 -13.69 11.97 14.58
CA LEU A 186 -14.38 11.33 13.45
C LEU A 186 -15.16 12.35 12.61
N VAL A 187 -15.89 13.27 13.26
CA VAL A 187 -16.63 14.34 12.57
C VAL A 187 -15.69 15.23 11.76
N PHE A 188 -14.50 15.51 12.30
CA PHE A 188 -13.44 16.22 11.59
C PHE A 188 -12.88 15.42 10.41
N VAL A 189 -12.40 14.17 10.60
CA VAL A 189 -11.71 13.43 9.52
C VAL A 189 -12.65 13.04 8.37
N PHE A 190 -13.94 12.83 8.67
CA PHE A 190 -15.00 12.57 7.67
C PHE A 190 -15.79 13.83 7.28
N GLY A 191 -15.32 15.03 7.60
CA GLY A 191 -16.02 16.27 7.24
C GLY A 191 -16.23 16.43 5.72
N LYS A 192 -17.24 17.23 5.33
CA LYS A 192 -17.61 17.54 3.93
C LYS A 192 -18.08 16.33 3.09
N LEU A 193 -18.71 15.32 3.69
CA LEU A 193 -19.28 14.15 2.99
C LEU A 193 -20.15 14.46 1.75
N PRO A 194 -21.00 15.52 1.70
CA PRO A 194 -21.77 15.81 0.50
C PRO A 194 -20.89 16.08 -0.73
N VAL A 195 -19.76 16.76 -0.55
CA VAL A 195 -18.78 17.00 -1.64
C VAL A 195 -18.13 15.68 -2.05
N VAL A 196 -17.77 14.82 -1.10
CA VAL A 196 -17.20 13.48 -1.36
C VAL A 196 -18.19 12.63 -2.18
N PHE A 197 -19.45 12.59 -1.78
CA PHE A 197 -20.50 11.82 -2.46
C PHE A 197 -20.78 12.33 -3.87
N CYS A 198 -20.97 13.63 -4.07
CA CYS A 198 -21.14 14.22 -5.40
C CYS A 198 -19.92 13.96 -6.30
N THR A 199 -18.71 14.08 -5.76
CA THR A 199 -17.46 13.82 -6.51
C THR A 199 -17.38 12.36 -6.94
N TRP A 200 -17.65 11.43 -6.02
CA TRP A 200 -17.70 9.99 -6.31
C TRP A 200 -18.76 9.66 -7.36
N LEU A 201 -19.97 10.23 -7.25
CA LEU A 201 -21.05 10.00 -8.21
C LEU A 201 -20.69 10.51 -9.61
N CYS A 202 -20.07 11.69 -9.72
CA CYS A 202 -19.55 12.22 -10.98
C CYS A 202 -18.45 11.32 -11.57
N MET A 203 -17.45 10.93 -10.78
CA MET A 203 -16.36 10.04 -11.20
C MET A 203 -16.87 8.67 -11.68
N PHE A 204 -17.78 8.07 -10.91
CA PHE A 204 -18.39 6.78 -11.20
C PHE A 204 -19.21 6.85 -12.49
N SER A 205 -20.09 7.86 -12.62
CA SER A 205 -20.91 8.06 -13.82
C SER A 205 -20.04 8.30 -15.06
N ALA A 206 -19.00 9.13 -14.94
CA ALA A 206 -18.05 9.36 -16.03
C ALA A 206 -17.28 8.09 -16.42
N THR A 207 -16.92 7.24 -15.46
CA THR A 207 -16.27 5.93 -15.72
C THR A 207 -17.23 4.90 -16.32
N VAL A 208 -18.52 4.94 -15.99
CA VAL A 208 -19.53 4.11 -16.67
C VAL A 208 -19.70 4.55 -18.12
N VAL A 209 -19.87 5.86 -18.36
CA VAL A 209 -20.28 6.38 -19.67
C VAL A 209 -19.09 6.48 -20.64
N VAL A 210 -17.98 7.12 -20.26
CA VAL A 210 -16.95 7.52 -21.24
C VAL A 210 -16.14 6.31 -21.75
N PRO A 211 -15.47 5.49 -20.91
CA PRO A 211 -14.77 4.28 -21.38
C PRO A 211 -15.64 3.33 -22.20
N TYR A 212 -16.91 3.14 -21.83
CA TYR A 212 -17.81 2.23 -22.54
C TYR A 212 -18.14 2.76 -23.94
N ASN A 213 -18.60 4.01 -24.07
CA ASN A 213 -18.95 4.58 -25.36
C ASN A 213 -17.72 4.74 -26.28
N LEU A 214 -16.57 5.18 -25.74
CA LEU A 214 -15.32 5.24 -26.52
C LEU A 214 -14.92 3.87 -27.08
N PHE A 215 -15.05 2.81 -26.28
CA PHE A 215 -14.79 1.45 -26.74
C PHE A 215 -15.78 0.99 -27.83
N VAL A 216 -17.08 1.23 -27.63
CA VAL A 216 -18.13 0.82 -28.58
C VAL A 216 -17.97 1.53 -29.93
N TRP A 217 -17.78 2.86 -29.93
CA TRP A 217 -17.60 3.64 -31.15
C TRP A 217 -16.32 3.23 -31.90
N TRP A 218 -15.21 3.02 -31.17
CA TRP A 218 -13.98 2.49 -31.76
C TRP A 218 -14.21 1.09 -32.37
N ALA A 219 -14.84 0.16 -31.64
CA ALA A 219 -15.04 -1.22 -32.10
C ALA A 219 -15.95 -1.30 -33.34
N GLN A 220 -16.98 -0.44 -33.42
CA GLN A 220 -17.86 -0.34 -34.58
C GLN A 220 -17.12 0.29 -35.78
N GLY A 221 -16.43 1.42 -35.58
CA GLY A 221 -15.71 2.14 -36.63
C GLY A 221 -14.46 1.42 -37.15
N TYR A 222 -13.81 0.58 -36.34
CA TYR A 222 -12.56 -0.12 -36.69
C TYR A 222 -12.72 -1.07 -37.89
N SER A 223 -13.88 -1.71 -38.04
CA SER A 223 -14.16 -2.60 -39.18
C SER A 223 -14.39 -1.84 -40.49
N SER A 224 -15.10 -0.70 -40.42
CA SER A 224 -15.49 0.14 -41.56
C SER A 224 -14.42 1.13 -42.01
N SER A 225 -13.44 1.45 -41.16
CA SER A 225 -12.42 2.46 -41.46
C SER A 225 -11.33 1.94 -42.40
N SER A 226 -11.03 2.72 -43.44
CA SER A 226 -9.87 2.51 -44.31
C SER A 226 -8.55 2.70 -43.54
N HIS A 227 -8.48 3.73 -42.69
CA HIS A 227 -7.28 4.09 -41.92
C HIS A 227 -7.37 3.63 -40.45
N ARG A 228 -7.42 2.30 -40.25
CA ARG A 228 -7.62 1.66 -38.93
C ARG A 228 -6.63 2.09 -37.85
N ALA A 229 -5.38 2.38 -38.22
CA ALA A 229 -4.34 2.83 -37.29
C ALA A 229 -4.62 4.23 -36.75
N ILE A 230 -4.93 5.20 -37.62
CA ILE A 230 -5.27 6.59 -37.25
C ILE A 230 -6.54 6.61 -36.39
N HIS A 231 -7.56 5.85 -36.78
CA HIS A 231 -8.79 5.69 -36.01
C HIS A 231 -8.51 5.15 -34.60
N SER A 232 -7.68 4.11 -34.46
CA SER A 232 -7.33 3.54 -33.16
C SER A 232 -6.49 4.49 -32.30
N PHE A 233 -5.57 5.24 -32.92
CA PHE A 233 -4.78 6.26 -32.23
C PHE A 233 -5.67 7.40 -31.68
N PHE A 234 -6.64 7.88 -32.46
CA PHE A 234 -7.58 8.92 -32.03
C PHE A 234 -8.38 8.51 -30.79
N TYR A 235 -9.03 7.33 -30.80
CA TYR A 235 -9.78 6.86 -29.63
C TYR A 235 -8.87 6.51 -28.44
N GLY A 236 -7.66 6.00 -28.69
CA GLY A 236 -6.65 5.76 -27.65
C GLY A 236 -6.17 7.04 -26.98
N MET A 237 -5.94 8.11 -27.75
CA MET A 237 -5.61 9.44 -27.25
C MET A 237 -6.76 10.03 -26.42
N LEU A 238 -8.01 9.93 -26.91
CA LEU A 238 -9.19 10.42 -26.19
C LEU A 238 -9.45 9.67 -24.88
N PHE A 239 -9.24 8.35 -24.85
CA PHE A 239 -9.28 7.55 -23.62
C PHE A 239 -8.15 7.94 -22.64
N THR A 240 -6.94 8.18 -23.16
CA THR A 240 -5.78 8.60 -22.33
C THR A 240 -6.01 10.00 -21.74
N LEU A 241 -6.57 10.93 -22.52
CA LEU A 241 -6.99 12.25 -22.06
C LEU A 241 -8.07 12.16 -20.96
N PHE A 242 -9.06 11.30 -21.13
CA PHE A 242 -10.06 11.03 -20.10
C PHE A 242 -9.43 10.48 -18.80
N GLN A 243 -8.49 9.54 -18.91
CA GLN A 243 -7.79 8.98 -17.75
C GLN A 243 -6.97 10.05 -17.01
N ILE A 244 -6.20 10.88 -17.73
CA ILE A 244 -5.30 11.87 -17.13
C ILE A 244 -6.06 13.11 -16.64
N ALA A 245 -6.89 13.72 -17.47
CA ALA A 245 -7.59 14.96 -17.12
C ALA A 245 -8.89 14.69 -16.32
N GLY A 246 -9.72 13.75 -16.79
CA GLY A 246 -11.01 13.44 -16.20
C GLY A 246 -10.88 12.71 -14.85
N LEU A 247 -10.19 11.57 -14.82
CA LEU A 247 -9.99 10.79 -13.60
C LEU A 247 -8.72 11.15 -12.83
N GLY A 248 -7.64 11.60 -13.47
CA GLY A 248 -6.40 12.00 -12.79
C GLY A 248 -6.52 13.38 -12.14
N PHE A 249 -6.68 14.44 -12.93
CA PHE A 249 -6.68 15.80 -12.43
C PHE A 249 -7.96 16.18 -11.68
N GLY A 250 -9.15 15.83 -12.20
CA GLY A 250 -10.44 16.24 -11.63
C GLY A 250 -10.63 15.94 -10.12
N PRO A 251 -10.54 14.67 -9.67
CA PRO A 251 -10.73 14.30 -8.27
C PRO A 251 -9.66 14.91 -7.34
N THR A 252 -8.42 14.96 -7.82
CA THR A 252 -7.28 15.59 -7.14
C THR A 252 -7.52 17.08 -6.91
N TYR A 253 -7.97 17.77 -7.97
CA TYR A 253 -8.34 19.18 -7.90
C TYR A 253 -9.45 19.41 -6.88
N VAL A 254 -10.50 18.58 -6.85
CA VAL A 254 -11.57 18.71 -5.84
C VAL A 254 -11.03 18.49 -4.42
N ALA A 255 -10.25 17.43 -4.19
CA ALA A 255 -9.67 17.09 -2.88
C ALA A 255 -8.80 18.21 -2.28
N VAL A 256 -8.06 18.91 -3.14
CA VAL A 256 -7.19 20.05 -2.77
C VAL A 256 -7.98 21.36 -2.69
N ALA A 257 -8.74 21.71 -3.73
CA ALA A 257 -9.40 23.02 -3.86
C ALA A 257 -10.51 23.24 -2.83
N TYR A 258 -11.29 22.20 -2.49
CA TYR A 258 -12.31 22.26 -1.44
C TYR A 258 -11.72 22.03 -0.03
N ALA A 259 -10.41 21.81 0.08
CA ALA A 259 -9.72 21.47 1.33
C ALA A 259 -10.47 20.39 2.12
N LEU A 260 -10.66 19.22 1.52
CA LEU A 260 -11.30 18.09 2.19
C LEU A 260 -10.42 17.59 3.36
N PRO A 261 -11.01 17.13 4.48
CA PRO A 261 -10.26 16.48 5.56
C PRO A 261 -9.62 15.14 5.12
N PRO A 262 -8.63 14.60 5.87
CA PRO A 262 -7.81 13.49 5.41
C PRO A 262 -8.56 12.22 4.99
N ALA A 263 -9.51 11.72 5.79
CA ALA A 263 -10.24 10.49 5.46
C ALA A 263 -11.23 10.70 4.31
N SER A 264 -11.88 11.87 4.26
CA SER A 264 -12.65 12.32 3.10
C SER A 264 -11.82 12.37 1.81
N ARG A 265 -10.54 12.78 1.87
CA ARG A 265 -9.62 12.67 0.72
C ARG A 265 -9.29 11.22 0.40
N PHE A 266 -8.97 10.38 1.39
CA PHE A 266 -8.67 8.96 1.17
C PHE A 266 -9.81 8.24 0.44
N ILE A 267 -11.08 8.52 0.78
CA ILE A 267 -12.24 7.96 0.05
C ILE A 267 -12.18 8.32 -1.44
N VAL A 268 -12.04 9.61 -1.76
CA VAL A 268 -12.04 10.10 -3.16
C VAL A 268 -10.84 9.54 -3.94
N ILE A 269 -9.63 9.60 -3.37
CA ILE A 269 -8.39 9.24 -4.07
C ILE A 269 -8.20 7.72 -4.19
N LEU A 270 -8.67 6.92 -3.22
CA LEU A 270 -8.66 5.45 -3.37
C LEU A 270 -9.70 4.98 -4.40
N GLU A 271 -10.89 5.58 -4.42
CA GLU A 271 -11.90 5.29 -5.44
C GLU A 271 -11.46 5.74 -6.84
N GLN A 272 -10.76 6.88 -6.94
CA GLN A 272 -10.11 7.34 -8.16
C GLN A 272 -9.14 6.29 -8.73
N VAL A 273 -8.17 5.85 -7.93
CA VAL A 273 -7.18 4.84 -8.34
C VAL A 273 -7.89 3.54 -8.75
N ARG A 274 -8.90 3.10 -7.98
CA ARG A 274 -9.72 1.92 -8.30
C ARG A 274 -10.42 2.05 -9.66
N LEU A 275 -11.04 3.19 -9.96
CA LEU A 275 -11.75 3.42 -11.22
C LEU A 275 -10.79 3.51 -12.41
N VAL A 276 -9.65 4.19 -12.27
CA VAL A 276 -8.58 4.25 -13.29
C VAL A 276 -8.11 2.84 -13.65
N MET A 277 -7.77 2.01 -12.65
CA MET A 277 -7.33 0.63 -12.85
C MET A 277 -8.39 -0.23 -13.54
N LYS A 278 -9.68 -0.09 -13.17
CA LYS A 278 -10.77 -0.83 -13.81
C LYS A 278 -11.03 -0.39 -15.25
N ALA A 279 -11.07 0.93 -15.51
CA ALA A 279 -11.23 1.44 -16.86
C ALA A 279 -10.09 0.99 -17.78
N HIS A 280 -8.84 0.99 -17.29
CA HIS A 280 -7.70 0.42 -18.02
C HIS A 280 -7.89 -1.07 -18.34
N SER A 281 -8.23 -1.89 -17.33
CA SER A 281 -8.45 -3.33 -17.52
C SER A 281 -9.57 -3.63 -18.55
N PHE A 282 -10.67 -2.89 -18.50
CA PHE A 282 -11.79 -3.07 -19.44
C PHE A 282 -11.37 -2.84 -20.89
N ILE A 283 -10.66 -1.75 -21.20
CA ILE A 283 -10.15 -1.50 -22.55
C ILE A 283 -9.12 -2.57 -22.94
N ARG A 284 -8.14 -2.82 -22.05
CA ARG A 284 -6.99 -3.69 -22.31
C ARG A 284 -7.36 -5.16 -22.54
N GLU A 285 -8.43 -5.67 -21.93
CA GLU A 285 -8.94 -7.04 -22.18
C GLU A 285 -9.81 -7.14 -23.44
N ASN A 286 -10.54 -6.08 -23.80
CA ASN A 286 -11.48 -6.14 -24.92
C ASN A 286 -10.86 -5.76 -26.28
N VAL A 287 -9.88 -4.85 -26.32
CA VAL A 287 -9.19 -4.46 -27.56
C VAL A 287 -8.64 -5.67 -28.34
N PRO A 288 -7.85 -6.61 -27.74
CA PRO A 288 -7.33 -7.77 -28.46
C PRO A 288 -8.40 -8.66 -29.11
N ARG A 289 -9.60 -8.74 -28.51
CA ARG A 289 -10.72 -9.56 -29.01
C ARG A 289 -11.32 -9.00 -30.29
N VAL A 290 -11.41 -7.68 -30.39
CA VAL A 290 -11.87 -6.98 -31.61
C VAL A 290 -10.82 -7.16 -32.71
N LEU A 291 -9.53 -7.01 -32.39
CA LEU A 291 -8.45 -7.24 -33.36
C LEU A 291 -8.43 -8.68 -33.89
N SER A 292 -8.61 -9.70 -33.03
CA SER A 292 -8.66 -11.10 -33.48
C SER A 292 -9.91 -11.39 -34.31
N SER A 293 -11.10 -10.96 -33.86
CA SER A 293 -12.36 -11.18 -34.59
C SER A 293 -12.30 -10.63 -36.04
N VAL A 294 -11.76 -9.43 -36.22
CA VAL A 294 -11.56 -8.80 -37.55
C VAL A 294 -10.49 -9.51 -38.37
N LYS A 295 -9.41 -10.01 -37.75
CA LYS A 295 -8.39 -10.82 -38.43
C LYS A 295 -8.96 -12.15 -38.94
N ASP A 296 -9.79 -12.80 -38.13
CA ASP A 296 -10.35 -14.12 -38.40
C ASP A 296 -11.57 -14.07 -39.33
N LYS A 297 -11.95 -12.88 -39.82
CA LYS A 297 -13.14 -12.59 -40.65
C LYS A 297 -14.46 -13.09 -40.07
N SER A 298 -14.49 -13.35 -38.77
CA SER A 298 -15.72 -13.66 -38.03
C SER A 298 -16.58 -12.39 -37.98
N GLY A 299 -17.63 -12.32 -38.81
CA GLY A 299 -18.42 -11.10 -39.06
C GLY A 299 -19.21 -10.53 -37.87
N THR A 300 -18.99 -11.03 -36.66
CA THR A 300 -19.68 -10.62 -35.43
C THR A 300 -18.65 -10.15 -34.39
N VAL A 301 -18.47 -8.83 -34.27
CA VAL A 301 -17.63 -8.24 -33.22
C VAL A 301 -18.35 -8.39 -31.87
N HIS A 302 -17.82 -9.24 -30.98
CA HIS A 302 -18.40 -9.47 -29.65
C HIS A 302 -18.12 -8.28 -28.71
N ILE A 303 -19.00 -7.29 -28.75
CA ILE A 303 -19.00 -6.13 -27.83
C ILE A 303 -19.65 -6.55 -26.48
N PRO A 304 -19.00 -6.28 -25.33
CA PRO A 304 -19.56 -6.61 -24.01
C PRO A 304 -20.78 -5.74 -23.69
N ARG A 305 -21.74 -6.31 -22.96
CA ARG A 305 -22.96 -5.60 -22.54
C ARG A 305 -22.63 -4.61 -21.42
N ILE A 306 -23.28 -3.44 -21.42
CA ILE A 306 -23.09 -2.43 -20.36
C ILE A 306 -23.37 -2.97 -18.96
N SER A 307 -24.29 -3.94 -18.81
CA SER A 307 -24.56 -4.63 -17.54
C SER A 307 -23.39 -5.48 -17.02
N GLN A 308 -22.59 -6.08 -17.91
CA GLN A 308 -21.36 -6.81 -17.53
C GLN A 308 -20.28 -5.83 -17.07
N TYR A 309 -20.14 -4.69 -17.77
CA TYR A 309 -19.22 -3.64 -17.37
C TYR A 309 -19.60 -3.01 -16.03
N LEU A 310 -20.87 -2.66 -15.83
CA LEU A 310 -21.38 -2.11 -14.57
C LEU A 310 -21.21 -3.09 -13.40
N TYR A 311 -21.48 -4.38 -13.62
CA TYR A 311 -21.18 -5.43 -12.63
C TYR A 311 -19.69 -5.48 -12.29
N PHE A 312 -18.80 -5.45 -13.29
CA PHE A 312 -17.36 -5.40 -13.07
C PHE A 312 -16.93 -4.16 -12.27
N LEU A 313 -17.52 -2.99 -12.51
CA LEU A 313 -17.19 -1.77 -11.77
C LEU A 313 -17.42 -1.90 -10.25
N PHE A 314 -18.41 -2.69 -9.81
CA PHE A 314 -18.62 -3.01 -8.38
C PHE A 314 -17.90 -4.29 -7.91
N ALA A 315 -17.61 -5.26 -8.79
CA ALA A 315 -16.99 -6.53 -8.41
C ALA A 315 -15.65 -6.35 -7.64
N PRO A 316 -15.34 -7.18 -6.63
CA PRO A 316 -14.11 -7.09 -5.83
C PRO A 316 -12.88 -7.66 -6.58
N THR A 317 -12.73 -7.31 -7.86
CA THR A 317 -11.57 -7.65 -8.70
C THR A 317 -11.25 -6.50 -9.65
N LEU A 318 -10.00 -6.43 -10.10
CA LEU A 318 -9.51 -5.42 -11.05
C LEU A 318 -9.26 -5.98 -12.46
N ILE A 319 -9.51 -7.27 -12.69
CA ILE A 319 -9.36 -7.92 -14.00
C ILE A 319 -10.73 -8.15 -14.63
N TYR A 320 -10.96 -7.57 -15.81
CA TYR A 320 -12.20 -7.69 -16.56
C TYR A 320 -12.39 -9.09 -17.19
N ARG A 321 -13.59 -9.65 -17.02
CA ARG A 321 -14.13 -10.83 -17.70
C ARG A 321 -15.62 -10.63 -17.90
N ASP A 322 -16.17 -11.17 -18.98
CA ASP A 322 -17.60 -11.04 -19.30
C ASP A 322 -18.47 -11.93 -18.38
N ASN A 323 -17.89 -13.03 -17.91
CA ASN A 323 -18.49 -14.00 -17.00
C ASN A 323 -17.53 -14.28 -15.85
N TYR A 324 -18.06 -14.24 -14.63
CA TYR A 324 -17.36 -14.60 -13.40
C TYR A 324 -18.11 -15.77 -12.73
N PRO A 325 -17.44 -16.65 -11.96
CA PRO A 325 -18.14 -17.67 -11.19
C PRO A 325 -19.05 -16.99 -10.15
N ARG A 326 -20.30 -17.44 -10.06
CA ARG A 326 -21.32 -16.83 -9.18
C ARG A 326 -21.85 -17.81 -8.13
N ASN A 327 -22.13 -17.30 -6.93
CA ASN A 327 -22.79 -18.06 -5.88
C ASN A 327 -24.29 -18.21 -6.19
N PRO A 328 -24.96 -19.30 -5.77
CA PRO A 328 -26.38 -19.53 -6.05
C PRO A 328 -27.30 -18.52 -5.33
N THR A 329 -26.99 -18.17 -4.09
CA THR A 329 -27.80 -17.29 -3.22
C THR A 329 -26.93 -16.20 -2.58
N ILE A 330 -27.58 -15.20 -1.93
CA ILE A 330 -26.94 -14.16 -1.13
C ILE A 330 -27.27 -14.43 0.35
N ARG A 331 -26.26 -14.57 1.20
CA ARG A 331 -26.45 -14.76 2.65
C ARG A 331 -26.40 -13.41 3.37
N TRP A 332 -27.56 -12.73 3.46
CA TRP A 332 -27.65 -11.39 4.05
C TRP A 332 -27.13 -11.31 5.50
N GLY A 333 -27.29 -12.35 6.32
CA GLY A 333 -26.70 -12.40 7.66
C GLY A 333 -25.16 -12.36 7.65
N TYR A 334 -24.52 -13.01 6.66
CA TYR A 334 -23.06 -12.90 6.47
C TYR A 334 -22.67 -11.50 6.02
N VAL A 335 -23.42 -10.88 5.09
CA VAL A 335 -23.19 -9.49 4.63
C VAL A 335 -23.26 -8.51 5.81
N ALA A 336 -24.32 -8.60 6.62
CA ALA A 336 -24.52 -7.76 7.81
C ALA A 336 -23.38 -7.92 8.82
N THR A 337 -22.99 -9.16 9.15
CA THR A 337 -21.86 -9.44 10.04
C THR A 337 -20.55 -8.88 9.51
N LYS A 338 -20.25 -9.00 8.21
CA LYS A 338 -19.01 -8.42 7.63
C LYS A 338 -19.03 -6.89 7.66
N PHE A 339 -20.16 -6.23 7.39
CA PHE A 339 -20.26 -4.76 7.54
C PHE A 339 -20.15 -4.30 9.01
N ALA A 340 -20.75 -5.04 9.95
CA ALA A 340 -20.57 -4.77 11.38
C ALA A 340 -19.10 -4.93 11.81
N GLN A 341 -18.38 -5.91 11.26
CA GLN A 341 -16.93 -6.08 11.46
C GLN A 341 -16.12 -4.92 10.86
N VAL A 342 -16.50 -4.37 9.70
CA VAL A 342 -15.87 -3.15 9.15
C VAL A 342 -16.11 -1.94 10.08
N LEU A 343 -17.34 -1.73 10.55
CA LEU A 343 -17.68 -0.62 11.44
C LEU A 343 -16.96 -0.73 12.80
N GLY A 344 -16.94 -1.92 13.41
CA GLY A 344 -16.17 -2.18 14.62
C GLY A 344 -14.67 -1.96 14.42
N SER A 345 -14.15 -2.31 13.23
CA SER A 345 -12.75 -2.04 12.88
C SER A 345 -12.45 -0.55 12.69
N LEU A 346 -13.40 0.24 12.18
CA LEU A 346 -13.26 1.71 12.09
C LEU A 346 -13.15 2.33 13.49
N PHE A 347 -14.01 1.91 14.43
CA PHE A 347 -13.92 2.34 15.83
C PHE A 347 -12.62 1.86 16.51
N TYR A 348 -12.14 0.66 16.20
CA TYR A 348 -10.84 0.19 16.70
C TYR A 348 -9.71 1.11 16.21
N ALA A 349 -9.68 1.46 14.92
CA ALA A 349 -8.67 2.37 14.37
C ALA A 349 -8.73 3.74 15.06
N TYR A 350 -9.93 4.26 15.30
CA TYR A 350 -10.17 5.47 16.07
C TYR A 350 -9.55 5.42 17.48
N TYR A 351 -9.84 4.38 18.27
CA TYR A 351 -9.28 4.26 19.63
C TYR A 351 -7.75 4.07 19.61
N ILE A 352 -7.18 3.38 18.62
CA ILE A 352 -5.71 3.30 18.44
C ILE A 352 -5.13 4.71 18.24
N PHE A 353 -5.71 5.52 17.35
CA PHE A 353 -5.24 6.89 17.15
C PHE A 353 -5.36 7.73 18.43
N VAL A 354 -6.54 7.73 19.08
CA VAL A 354 -6.80 8.54 20.28
C VAL A 354 -5.92 8.14 21.46
N ARG A 355 -5.73 6.85 21.73
CA ARG A 355 -5.01 6.38 22.95
C ARG A 355 -3.52 6.15 22.73
N LEU A 356 -3.07 5.76 21.53
CA LEU A 356 -1.66 5.43 21.27
C LEU A 356 -0.93 6.50 20.45
N CYS A 357 -1.57 7.11 19.45
CA CYS A 357 -0.88 8.04 18.54
C CYS A 357 -0.93 9.50 19.03
N ILE A 358 -2.12 10.04 19.33
CA ILE A 358 -2.30 11.46 19.65
C ILE A 358 -1.42 11.90 20.85
N PRO A 359 -1.40 11.20 22.01
CA PRO A 359 -0.62 11.65 23.16
C PRO A 359 0.89 11.69 22.88
N GLN A 360 1.39 10.73 22.09
CA GLN A 360 2.79 10.66 21.69
C GLN A 360 3.16 11.83 20.77
N PHE A 361 2.43 12.02 19.66
CA PHE A 361 2.82 13.02 18.66
C PHE A 361 2.48 14.46 19.05
N ARG A 362 1.42 14.68 19.84
CA ARG A 362 1.02 16.03 20.28
C ARG A 362 2.11 16.70 21.13
N ASN A 363 2.80 15.92 21.95
CA ASN A 363 3.89 16.39 22.82
C ASN A 363 5.24 16.39 22.08
N SER A 364 5.61 15.29 21.41
CA SER A 364 6.93 15.18 20.77
C SER A 364 7.16 16.10 19.56
N SER A 365 6.12 16.74 19.00
CA SER A 365 6.26 17.71 17.90
C SER A 365 6.60 19.14 18.37
N GLN A 366 6.62 19.39 19.68
CA GLN A 366 6.99 20.69 20.26
C GLN A 366 8.46 20.74 20.73
N GLU A 367 9.15 19.59 20.81
CA GLU A 367 10.55 19.52 21.22
C GLU A 367 11.51 19.77 20.05
N THR A 368 12.70 20.31 20.35
CA THR A 368 13.77 20.49 19.36
C THR A 368 14.34 19.15 18.91
N PHE A 369 14.90 19.11 17.69
CA PHE A 369 15.34 17.86 17.06
C PHE A 369 16.36 17.10 17.92
N ASN A 370 15.98 15.90 18.36
CA ASN A 370 16.81 15.00 19.15
C ASN A 370 16.79 13.60 18.54
N LEU A 371 17.95 13.11 18.09
CA LEU A 371 18.09 11.77 17.49
C LEU A 371 17.61 10.64 18.43
N ARG A 372 17.88 10.76 19.74
CA ARG A 372 17.39 9.79 20.73
C ARG A 372 15.87 9.83 20.84
N GLY A 373 15.28 11.03 20.83
CA GLY A 373 13.83 11.23 20.82
C GLY A 373 13.17 10.62 19.58
N LEU A 374 13.73 10.85 18.40
CA LEU A 374 13.25 10.27 17.14
C LEU A 374 13.28 8.73 17.16
N VAL A 375 14.38 8.12 17.61
CA VAL A 375 14.50 6.66 17.70
C VAL A 375 13.46 6.07 18.67
N LEU A 376 13.29 6.67 19.86
CA LEU A 376 12.26 6.25 20.82
C LEU A 376 10.85 6.41 20.25
N CYS A 377 10.59 7.51 19.53
CA CYS A 377 9.31 7.77 18.86
C CYS A 377 9.00 6.71 17.78
N ILE A 378 10.01 6.30 16.99
CA ILE A 378 9.86 5.21 16.01
C ILE A 378 9.51 3.89 16.73
N PHE A 379 10.25 3.50 17.77
CA PHE A 379 9.98 2.25 18.51
C PHE A 379 8.58 2.23 19.14
N ASN A 380 8.17 3.33 19.80
CA ASN A 380 6.83 3.45 20.37
C ASN A 380 5.72 3.41 19.29
N SER A 381 6.01 3.89 18.07
CA SER A 381 5.10 3.85 16.93
C SER A 381 4.94 2.46 16.27
N ILE A 382 5.81 1.49 16.57
CA ILE A 382 5.73 0.14 15.99
C ILE A 382 4.41 -0.53 16.40
N LEU A 383 4.05 -0.52 17.69
CA LEU A 383 2.83 -1.16 18.19
C LEU A 383 1.55 -0.63 17.51
N PRO A 384 1.25 0.68 17.51
CA PRO A 384 0.07 1.20 16.81
C PRO A 384 0.15 0.96 15.29
N GLY A 385 1.33 1.06 14.67
CA GLY A 385 1.49 0.80 13.22
C GLY A 385 1.20 -0.65 12.83
N VAL A 386 1.62 -1.61 13.64
CA VAL A 386 1.33 -3.05 13.42
C VAL A 386 -0.14 -3.36 13.67
N LEU A 387 -0.76 -2.77 14.70
CA LEU A 387 -2.19 -2.89 14.94
C LEU A 387 -3.02 -2.31 13.77
N ILE A 388 -2.67 -1.11 13.29
CA ILE A 388 -3.30 -0.49 12.11
C ILE A 388 -3.11 -1.36 10.86
N LEU A 389 -1.92 -1.92 10.64
CA LEU A 389 -1.66 -2.81 9.50
C LEU A 389 -2.60 -4.04 9.49
N PHE A 390 -2.68 -4.76 10.61
CA PHE A 390 -3.57 -5.92 10.73
C PHE A 390 -5.04 -5.54 10.59
N LEU A 391 -5.43 -4.40 11.17
CA LEU A 391 -6.80 -3.91 11.17
C LEU A 391 -7.26 -3.46 9.79
N VAL A 392 -6.43 -2.74 9.04
CA VAL A 392 -6.70 -2.33 7.64
C VAL A 392 -6.77 -3.57 6.74
N PHE A 393 -5.87 -4.54 6.92
CA PHE A 393 -5.94 -5.83 6.21
C PHE A 393 -7.27 -6.56 6.49
N PHE A 394 -7.65 -6.71 7.75
CA PHE A 394 -8.87 -7.41 8.14
C PHE A 394 -10.15 -6.67 7.71
N ALA A 395 -10.21 -5.35 7.92
CA ALA A 395 -11.37 -4.55 7.57
C ALA A 395 -11.57 -4.46 6.05
N PHE A 396 -10.51 -4.14 5.30
CA PHE A 396 -10.61 -3.91 3.86
C PHE A 396 -10.50 -5.20 3.04
N LEU A 397 -9.36 -5.90 3.10
CA LEU A 397 -9.11 -7.05 2.21
C LEU A 397 -9.98 -8.27 2.56
N HIS A 398 -10.31 -8.45 3.84
CA HIS A 398 -11.21 -9.52 4.27
C HIS A 398 -12.66 -9.04 4.34
N CYS A 399 -13.05 -8.19 5.29
CA CYS A 399 -14.47 -7.93 5.56
C CYS A 399 -15.18 -7.19 4.43
N TRP A 400 -14.65 -6.04 3.99
CA TRP A 400 -15.26 -5.21 2.94
C TRP A 400 -15.34 -5.93 1.60
N LEU A 401 -14.23 -6.50 1.11
CA LEU A 401 -14.25 -7.23 -0.16
C LEU A 401 -15.16 -8.46 -0.13
N ASN A 402 -15.28 -9.17 1.01
CA ASN A 402 -16.23 -10.29 1.14
C ASN A 402 -17.70 -9.84 1.23
N ALA A 403 -17.99 -8.71 1.89
CA ALA A 403 -19.34 -8.15 1.93
C ALA A 403 -19.83 -7.82 0.51
N PHE A 404 -18.99 -7.13 -0.28
CA PHE A 404 -19.26 -6.87 -1.70
C PHE A 404 -19.29 -8.15 -2.55
N ALA A 405 -18.43 -9.13 -2.28
CA ALA A 405 -18.44 -10.41 -2.99
C ALA A 405 -19.76 -11.17 -2.79
N GLU A 406 -20.22 -11.29 -1.55
CA GLU A 406 -21.47 -11.96 -1.20
C GLU A 406 -22.66 -11.22 -1.82
N MET A 407 -22.73 -9.88 -1.66
CA MET A 407 -23.82 -9.05 -2.18
C MET A 407 -23.95 -9.12 -3.72
N LEU A 408 -22.83 -9.11 -4.45
CA LEU A 408 -22.82 -9.23 -5.91
C LEU A 408 -22.96 -10.69 -6.40
N ARG A 409 -22.95 -11.67 -5.49
CA ARG A 409 -22.84 -13.11 -5.76
C ARG A 409 -21.54 -13.51 -6.45
N PHE A 410 -20.42 -12.80 -6.25
CA PHE A 410 -19.10 -13.14 -6.77
C PHE A 410 -18.47 -14.31 -5.98
N ALA A 411 -18.00 -15.36 -6.68
CA ALA A 411 -17.56 -16.61 -6.03
C ALA A 411 -16.04 -16.78 -5.88
N ASP A 412 -15.19 -16.00 -6.56
CA ASP A 412 -13.72 -16.09 -6.37
C ASP A 412 -13.27 -15.16 -5.24
N ARG A 413 -13.18 -15.67 -4.00
CA ARG A 413 -12.87 -14.85 -2.82
C ARG A 413 -11.40 -14.88 -2.39
N MET A 414 -10.49 -15.23 -3.30
CA MET A 414 -9.04 -15.17 -3.04
C MET A 414 -8.48 -13.76 -3.30
N PHE A 415 -8.78 -12.84 -2.37
CA PHE A 415 -8.26 -11.47 -2.41
C PHE A 415 -6.83 -11.35 -1.83
N TYR A 416 -6.42 -12.35 -1.05
CA TYR A 416 -5.12 -12.52 -0.41
C TYR A 416 -4.84 -14.01 -0.20
N LYS A 417 -3.62 -14.35 0.22
CA LYS A 417 -3.17 -15.70 0.62
C LYS A 417 -2.51 -15.64 2.00
N ASP A 418 -1.82 -16.69 2.39
CA ASP A 418 -1.07 -16.86 3.65
C ASP A 418 0.22 -16.01 3.69
N TRP A 419 0.08 -14.70 3.48
CA TRP A 419 1.20 -13.76 3.38
C TRP A 419 2.07 -13.75 4.63
N TRP A 420 1.50 -14.05 5.80
CA TRP A 420 2.19 -14.18 7.09
C TRP A 420 3.24 -15.30 7.12
N ASN A 421 3.10 -16.33 6.27
CA ASN A 421 4.06 -17.43 6.11
C ASN A 421 5.22 -17.10 5.14
N SER A 422 5.26 -15.88 4.58
CA SER A 422 6.26 -15.54 3.55
C SER A 422 7.68 -15.51 4.09
N THR A 423 8.59 -16.27 3.46
CA THR A 423 10.04 -16.22 3.74
C THR A 423 10.80 -15.25 2.82
N SER A 424 10.13 -14.70 1.80
CA SER A 424 10.68 -13.73 0.83
C SER A 424 9.74 -12.54 0.65
N TYR A 425 10.30 -11.35 0.41
CA TYR A 425 9.51 -10.16 0.04
C TYR A 425 8.79 -10.37 -1.30
N ALA A 426 9.40 -11.09 -2.24
CA ALA A 426 8.75 -11.51 -3.47
C ALA A 426 7.45 -12.29 -3.20
N ASN A 427 7.44 -13.21 -2.23
CA ASN A 427 6.21 -13.95 -1.88
C ASN A 427 5.20 -13.07 -1.14
N TYR A 428 5.66 -12.22 -0.22
CA TYR A 428 4.81 -11.26 0.48
C TYR A 428 4.01 -10.37 -0.50
N TYR A 429 4.67 -9.71 -1.46
CA TYR A 429 3.99 -8.86 -2.45
C TYR A 429 3.00 -9.63 -3.36
N ARG A 430 3.25 -10.92 -3.63
CA ARG A 430 2.35 -11.81 -4.40
C ARG A 430 1.13 -12.31 -3.60
N THR A 431 1.15 -12.20 -2.27
CA THR A 431 0.18 -12.86 -1.38
C THR A 431 -0.62 -11.89 -0.52
N TRP A 432 -0.06 -10.71 -0.20
CA TRP A 432 -0.71 -9.67 0.61
C TRP A 432 -2.02 -9.16 -0.01
N ASN A 433 -1.95 -8.62 -1.23
CA ASN A 433 -3.10 -8.09 -1.97
C ASN A 433 -3.09 -8.66 -3.39
N VAL A 434 -3.69 -9.83 -3.57
CA VAL A 434 -3.76 -10.54 -4.86
C VAL A 434 -4.53 -9.72 -5.90
N VAL A 435 -5.51 -8.90 -5.49
CA VAL A 435 -6.32 -8.09 -6.41
C VAL A 435 -5.49 -7.03 -7.13
N VAL A 436 -4.67 -6.28 -6.37
CA VAL A 436 -3.77 -5.25 -6.94
C VAL A 436 -2.54 -5.89 -7.59
N HIS A 437 -1.96 -6.93 -6.95
CA HIS A 437 -0.84 -7.68 -7.51
C HIS A 437 -1.17 -8.23 -8.91
N ASP A 438 -2.33 -8.87 -9.09
CA ASP A 438 -2.68 -9.48 -10.37
C ASP A 438 -2.88 -8.41 -11.44
N TRP A 439 -3.46 -7.25 -11.12
CA TRP A 439 -3.56 -6.12 -12.06
C TRP A 439 -2.17 -5.64 -12.51
N LEU A 440 -1.26 -5.41 -11.58
CA LEU A 440 0.12 -5.01 -11.86
C LEU A 440 0.87 -6.08 -12.67
N TYR A 441 0.65 -7.36 -12.36
CA TYR A 441 1.29 -8.47 -13.07
C TYR A 441 0.77 -8.61 -14.52
N TYR A 442 -0.55 -8.58 -14.73
CA TYR A 442 -1.13 -8.80 -16.05
C TYR A 442 -1.08 -7.57 -16.97
N TYR A 443 -1.16 -6.35 -16.45
CA TYR A 443 -1.26 -5.13 -17.27
C TYR A 443 -0.07 -4.17 -17.20
N ALA A 444 0.84 -4.33 -16.22
CA ALA A 444 2.09 -3.57 -16.20
C ALA A 444 3.29 -4.49 -16.50
N TYR A 445 3.53 -5.53 -15.69
CA TYR A 445 4.68 -6.41 -15.85
C TYR A 445 4.69 -7.17 -17.18
N ARG A 446 3.58 -7.85 -17.53
CA ARG A 446 3.48 -8.61 -18.79
C ARG A 446 3.53 -7.71 -20.02
N ASP A 447 2.90 -6.55 -19.97
CA ASP A 447 2.82 -5.63 -21.11
C ASP A 447 4.15 -4.91 -21.34
N PHE A 448 4.86 -4.53 -20.27
CA PHE A 448 6.24 -4.05 -20.37
C PHE A 448 7.16 -5.10 -21.00
N LEU A 449 7.05 -6.38 -20.60
CA LEU A 449 7.83 -7.48 -21.19
C LEU A 449 7.43 -7.82 -22.63
N TRP A 450 6.19 -7.53 -23.03
CA TRP A 450 5.73 -7.67 -24.40
C TRP A 450 6.28 -6.54 -25.29
N PHE A 451 6.28 -5.30 -24.78
CA PHE A 451 6.75 -4.11 -25.51
C PHE A 451 8.28 -4.05 -25.63
N PHE A 452 9.02 -4.17 -24.52
CA PHE A 452 10.49 -4.11 -24.51
C PHE A 452 11.17 -5.47 -24.76
N GLY A 453 10.41 -6.56 -24.69
CA GLY A 453 10.89 -7.92 -24.92
C GLY A 453 11.37 -8.66 -23.66
N LYS A 454 11.31 -9.99 -23.73
CA LYS A 454 11.49 -10.92 -22.60
C LYS A 454 12.86 -10.88 -21.90
N LYS A 455 13.85 -10.15 -22.44
CA LYS A 455 15.20 -9.98 -21.87
C LYS A 455 15.20 -9.04 -20.65
N PHE A 456 14.35 -8.01 -20.65
CA PHE A 456 14.35 -6.94 -19.65
C PHE A 456 13.58 -7.25 -18.35
N ARG A 457 13.72 -8.47 -17.81
CA ARG A 457 12.96 -8.92 -16.62
C ARG A 457 13.22 -8.10 -15.37
N ALA A 458 14.46 -7.66 -15.14
CA ALA A 458 14.82 -6.81 -14.02
C ALA A 458 14.23 -5.40 -14.14
N ALA A 459 14.31 -4.79 -15.33
CA ALA A 459 13.72 -3.48 -15.60
C ALA A 459 12.18 -3.50 -15.51
N ALA A 460 11.53 -4.55 -16.03
CA ALA A 460 10.09 -4.74 -15.89
C ALA A 460 9.66 -4.88 -14.42
N MET A 461 10.44 -5.60 -13.61
CA MET A 461 10.19 -5.72 -12.17
C MET A 461 10.37 -4.37 -11.45
N LEU A 462 11.49 -3.68 -11.70
CA LEU A 462 11.79 -2.38 -11.10
C LEU A 462 10.72 -1.33 -11.48
N SER A 463 10.33 -1.26 -12.76
CA SER A 463 9.28 -0.37 -13.25
C SER A 463 7.96 -0.57 -12.50
N VAL A 464 7.53 -1.82 -12.28
CA VAL A 464 6.31 -2.13 -11.53
C VAL A 464 6.42 -1.75 -10.05
N PHE A 465 7.58 -1.95 -9.43
CA PHE A 465 7.82 -1.47 -8.07
C PHE A 465 7.79 0.06 -7.98
N THR A 466 8.44 0.77 -8.88
CA THR A 466 8.45 2.25 -8.93
C THR A 466 7.05 2.81 -9.18
N VAL A 467 6.27 2.24 -10.12
CA VAL A 467 4.87 2.63 -10.36
C VAL A 467 4.02 2.40 -9.12
N SER A 468 4.16 1.24 -8.45
CA SER A 468 3.44 0.95 -7.21
C SER A 468 3.81 1.96 -6.11
N ALA A 469 5.11 2.20 -5.88
CA ALA A 469 5.60 3.14 -4.86
C ALA A 469 5.11 4.57 -5.13
N ALA A 470 5.18 5.03 -6.39
CA ALA A 470 4.71 6.35 -6.80
C ALA A 470 3.20 6.53 -6.58
N VAL A 471 2.38 5.51 -6.86
CA VAL A 471 0.93 5.56 -6.61
C VAL A 471 0.62 5.59 -5.10
N HIS A 472 1.33 4.82 -4.27
CA HIS A 472 1.13 4.88 -2.82
C HIS A 472 1.54 6.25 -2.25
N GLU A 473 2.67 6.81 -2.70
CA GLU A 473 3.12 8.13 -2.30
C GLU A 473 2.17 9.23 -2.77
N TYR A 474 1.66 9.14 -3.99
CA TYR A 474 0.61 10.02 -4.51
C TYR A 474 -0.64 10.01 -3.62
N VAL A 475 -1.14 8.82 -3.23
CA VAL A 475 -2.29 8.71 -2.34
C VAL A 475 -2.02 9.41 -1.00
N LEU A 476 -0.89 9.12 -0.34
CA LEU A 476 -0.55 9.77 0.93
C LEU A 476 -0.37 11.29 0.77
N SER A 477 0.35 11.72 -0.26
CA SER A 477 0.67 13.13 -0.49
C SER A 477 -0.57 14.00 -0.72
N ILE A 478 -1.54 13.51 -1.49
CA ILE A 478 -2.82 14.23 -1.68
C ILE A 478 -3.67 14.17 -0.41
N CYS A 479 -3.73 13.04 0.28
CA CYS A 479 -4.59 12.89 1.46
C CYS A 479 -4.10 13.73 2.65
N PHE A 480 -2.80 13.75 2.92
CA PHE A 480 -2.20 14.64 3.92
C PHE A 480 -2.01 16.08 3.42
N GLY A 481 -1.99 16.31 2.09
CA GLY A 481 -1.84 17.64 1.51
C GLY A 481 -0.42 18.20 1.56
N PHE A 482 0.58 17.34 1.76
CA PHE A 482 2.00 17.66 1.67
C PHE A 482 2.76 16.51 1.00
N PHE A 483 3.85 16.81 0.30
CA PHE A 483 4.71 15.81 -0.31
C PHE A 483 5.89 15.50 0.62
N TYR A 484 5.99 14.26 1.10
CA TYR A 484 7.06 13.82 2.00
C TYR A 484 7.41 12.34 1.72
N PRO A 485 8.33 12.06 0.77
CA PRO A 485 8.44 10.77 0.08
C PRO A 485 9.07 9.62 0.86
N VAL A 486 8.79 9.51 2.17
CA VAL A 486 9.27 8.43 3.03
C VAL A 486 8.74 7.08 2.55
N LEU A 487 7.46 6.97 2.16
CA LEU A 487 6.91 5.70 1.71
C LEU A 487 7.51 5.28 0.36
N PHE A 488 7.67 6.23 -0.57
CA PHE A 488 8.38 6.00 -1.82
C PHE A 488 9.80 5.47 -1.60
N CYS A 489 10.58 6.08 -0.70
CA CYS A 489 11.93 5.63 -0.37
C CYS A 489 11.95 4.25 0.31
N LEU A 490 11.02 3.96 1.22
CA LEU A 490 10.90 2.66 1.86
C LEU A 490 10.57 1.55 0.84
N PHE A 491 9.63 1.77 -0.07
CA PHE A 491 9.27 0.79 -1.10
C PHE A 491 10.33 0.66 -2.21
N SER A 492 10.85 1.77 -2.73
CA SER A 492 11.76 1.78 -3.87
C SER A 492 13.20 1.43 -3.51
N CYS A 493 13.69 1.82 -2.33
CA CYS A 493 15.05 1.48 -1.88
C CYS A 493 15.05 0.15 -1.12
N PHE A 494 14.43 0.12 0.06
CA PHE A 494 14.45 -1.07 0.92
C PHE A 494 13.65 -2.22 0.32
N GLY A 495 12.46 -1.96 -0.25
CA GLY A 495 11.65 -3.01 -0.89
C GLY A 495 12.36 -3.69 -2.07
N VAL A 496 13.12 -2.94 -2.89
CA VAL A 496 13.91 -3.50 -4.00
C VAL A 496 15.13 -4.26 -3.48
N VAL A 497 15.89 -3.68 -2.55
CA VAL A 497 17.06 -4.35 -1.93
C VAL A 497 16.62 -5.66 -1.27
N PHE A 498 15.56 -5.65 -0.46
CA PHE A 498 15.05 -6.87 0.18
C PHE A 498 14.49 -7.87 -0.83
N ASN A 499 13.86 -7.44 -1.93
CA ASN A 499 13.37 -8.36 -2.97
C ASN A 499 14.53 -9.13 -3.64
N PHE A 500 15.69 -8.49 -3.88
CA PHE A 500 16.88 -9.17 -4.41
C PHE A 500 17.66 -9.96 -3.35
N THR A 501 17.82 -9.44 -2.14
CA THR A 501 18.59 -10.09 -1.06
C THR A 501 17.83 -11.25 -0.41
N LEU A 502 16.51 -11.12 -0.21
CA LEU A 502 15.61 -12.10 0.40
C LEU A 502 14.81 -12.85 -0.69
N ASN A 503 15.53 -13.40 -1.66
CA ASN A 503 14.98 -14.09 -2.82
C ASN A 503 14.37 -15.47 -2.46
N ASP A 504 13.43 -15.96 -3.27
CA ASP A 504 12.63 -17.21 -3.12
C ASP A 504 13.43 -18.51 -2.90
N ARG A 505 14.76 -18.48 -3.09
CA ARG A 505 15.66 -19.59 -2.72
C ARG A 505 15.80 -19.75 -1.19
N ARG A 506 15.54 -18.71 -0.41
CA ARG A 506 15.65 -18.68 1.05
C ARG A 506 14.32 -19.09 1.69
N LYS A 507 14.24 -20.35 2.12
CA LYS A 507 13.00 -20.99 2.66
C LYS A 507 13.01 -21.29 4.17
N GLY A 508 14.12 -21.05 4.86
CA GLY A 508 14.21 -21.29 6.31
C GLY A 508 13.34 -20.32 7.14
N PRO A 509 12.85 -20.74 8.33
CA PRO A 509 11.96 -19.94 9.17
C PRO A 509 12.59 -18.61 9.63
N PHE A 510 13.91 -18.57 9.81
CA PHE A 510 14.67 -17.35 10.10
C PHE A 510 14.38 -16.19 9.13
N TRP A 511 14.12 -16.47 7.85
CA TRP A 511 13.81 -15.43 6.87
C TRP A 511 12.40 -14.85 7.04
N ASN A 512 11.46 -15.61 7.60
CA ASN A 512 10.16 -15.09 8.00
C ASN A 512 10.29 -14.15 9.20
N VAL A 513 11.16 -14.46 10.18
CA VAL A 513 11.46 -13.56 11.31
C VAL A 513 12.08 -12.24 10.84
N ILE A 514 13.02 -12.27 9.90
CA ILE A 514 13.59 -11.06 9.28
C ILE A 514 12.50 -10.24 8.56
N MET A 515 11.62 -10.90 7.78
CA MET A 515 10.53 -10.25 7.06
C MET A 515 9.58 -9.54 8.04
N TRP A 516 9.17 -10.20 9.13
CA TRP A 516 8.34 -9.59 10.17
C TRP A 516 9.03 -8.42 10.87
N THR A 517 10.30 -8.58 11.26
CA THR A 517 11.08 -7.50 11.92
C THR A 517 11.18 -6.26 11.04
N SER A 518 11.48 -6.44 9.75
CA SER A 518 11.56 -5.33 8.79
C SER A 518 10.19 -4.72 8.45
N LEU A 519 9.12 -5.53 8.40
CA LEU A 519 7.74 -5.04 8.23
C LEU A 519 7.28 -4.20 9.43
N PHE A 520 7.53 -4.66 10.66
CA PHE A 520 7.20 -3.95 11.90
C PHE A 520 7.95 -2.63 12.02
N LEU A 521 9.27 -2.64 11.77
CA LEU A 521 10.08 -1.42 11.76
C LEU A 521 9.60 -0.44 10.68
N GLY A 522 9.28 -0.94 9.48
CA GLY A 522 8.72 -0.14 8.39
C GLY A 522 7.41 0.57 8.78
N GLN A 523 6.46 -0.14 9.41
CA GLN A 523 5.21 0.48 9.89
C GLN A 523 5.46 1.52 10.98
N GLY A 524 6.37 1.25 11.93
CA GLY A 524 6.75 2.21 12.96
C GLY A 524 7.33 3.50 12.37
N VAL A 525 8.22 3.39 11.38
CA VAL A 525 8.80 4.54 10.65
C VAL A 525 7.72 5.32 9.90
N ILE A 526 6.80 4.66 9.19
CA ILE A 526 5.72 5.32 8.43
C ILE A 526 4.80 6.09 9.38
N ILE A 527 4.28 5.46 10.43
CA ILE A 527 3.38 6.11 11.38
C ILE A 527 4.09 7.26 12.12
N CYS A 528 5.33 7.06 12.55
CA CYS A 528 6.11 8.09 13.23
C CYS A 528 6.31 9.33 12.35
N LEU A 529 6.93 9.15 11.17
CA LEU A 529 7.39 10.27 10.37
C LEU A 529 6.24 11.05 9.70
N TYR A 530 5.20 10.38 9.19
CA TYR A 530 4.03 11.09 8.65
C TYR A 530 3.23 11.81 9.73
N SER A 531 3.12 11.25 10.95
CA SER A 531 2.42 11.92 12.05
C SER A 531 3.20 13.13 12.55
N GLN A 532 4.52 13.00 12.73
CA GLN A 532 5.38 14.12 13.14
C GLN A 532 5.32 15.28 12.14
N GLU A 533 5.45 15.01 10.83
CA GLU A 533 5.33 16.03 9.78
C GLU A 533 3.94 16.69 9.75
N TRP A 534 2.87 15.89 9.93
CA TRP A 534 1.51 16.40 10.01
C TRP A 534 1.29 17.35 11.20
N TYR A 535 1.74 16.97 12.41
CA TYR A 535 1.62 17.84 13.58
C TYR A 535 2.55 19.07 13.51
N ALA A 536 3.79 18.92 13.02
CA ALA A 536 4.72 20.04 12.85
C ALA A 536 4.13 21.13 11.94
N ARG A 537 3.45 20.76 10.85
CA ARG A 537 2.76 21.71 9.96
C ARG A 537 1.53 22.37 10.59
N GLN A 538 0.90 21.76 11.59
CA GLN A 538 -0.20 22.39 12.33
C GLN A 538 0.31 23.42 13.34
N TYR A 539 1.40 23.10 14.06
CA TYR A 539 2.01 24.02 15.03
C TYR A 539 2.79 25.16 14.38
N CYS A 540 3.40 24.93 13.21
CA CYS A 540 4.15 25.92 12.45
C CYS A 540 3.54 26.16 11.05
N PRO A 541 2.44 26.93 10.92
CA PRO A 541 1.88 27.30 9.63
C PRO A 541 2.90 28.09 8.80
N THR A 542 3.19 27.63 7.58
CA THR A 542 4.24 28.23 6.72
C THR A 542 3.94 29.69 6.32
N ASP A 543 2.68 30.10 6.29
CA ASP A 543 2.29 31.51 6.08
C ASP A 543 2.75 32.42 7.26
N ASN A 544 2.90 31.90 8.49
CA ASN A 544 3.37 32.66 9.65
C ASN A 544 4.90 32.79 9.66
N LEU A 545 5.63 31.70 9.39
CA LEU A 545 7.10 31.68 9.29
C LEU A 545 7.61 32.75 8.32
N LEU A 546 7.06 32.83 7.11
CA LEU A 546 7.41 33.88 6.13
C LEU A 546 7.03 35.31 6.57
N SER A 547 6.21 35.46 7.62
CA SER A 547 5.86 36.75 8.21
C SER A 547 6.76 37.13 9.38
N ASP A 548 7.18 36.16 10.19
CA ASP A 548 8.05 36.35 11.34
C ASP A 548 9.53 36.45 10.92
N ASP A 549 9.96 35.73 9.88
CA ASP A 549 11.28 35.89 9.25
C ASP A 549 11.49 37.32 8.70
N GLU A 550 10.43 37.97 8.20
CA GLU A 550 10.53 39.38 7.76
C GLU A 550 10.59 40.35 8.95
N LYS A 551 9.86 40.08 10.05
CA LYS A 551 9.95 40.91 11.26
C LYS A 551 11.34 40.83 11.89
N ALA A 552 11.88 39.63 12.04
CA ALA A 552 13.23 39.42 12.58
C ALA A 552 14.30 40.10 11.72
N LEU A 553 14.16 40.07 10.39
CA LEU A 553 15.05 40.82 9.50
C LEU A 553 14.88 42.35 9.63
N ASP A 554 13.67 42.83 9.90
CA ASP A 554 13.38 44.25 10.06
C ASP A 554 13.93 44.81 11.38
N GLU A 555 13.93 44.00 12.46
CA GLU A 555 14.60 44.31 13.73
C GLU A 555 16.13 44.37 13.56
N ILE A 556 16.75 43.36 12.94
CA ILE A 556 18.19 43.35 12.62
C ILE A 556 18.58 44.56 11.74
N LEU A 557 17.72 44.91 10.77
CA LEU A 557 17.95 46.07 9.89
C LEU A 557 17.87 47.41 10.65
N GLN A 558 17.10 47.47 11.74
CA GLN A 558 16.99 48.66 12.59
C GLN A 558 18.23 48.83 13.48
N ASP A 559 18.69 47.76 14.14
CA ASP A 559 19.93 47.75 14.93
C ASP A 559 21.15 48.15 14.09
N ILE A 560 21.33 47.55 12.90
CA ILE A 560 22.45 47.91 11.99
C ILE A 560 22.40 49.39 11.59
N LYS A 561 21.22 50.00 11.39
CA LYS A 561 21.10 51.43 11.09
C LYS A 561 21.50 52.30 12.28
N GLU A 562 21.09 51.92 13.50
CA GLU A 562 21.43 52.68 14.71
C GLU A 562 22.94 52.62 14.98
N GLN A 563 23.58 51.47 14.78
CA GLN A 563 25.04 51.32 14.83
C GLN A 563 25.76 52.15 13.76
N ILE A 564 25.28 52.16 12.51
CA ILE A 564 25.83 53.01 11.44
C ILE A 564 25.70 54.50 11.80
N ASN A 565 24.53 54.94 12.28
CA ASN A 565 24.30 56.33 12.67
C ASN A 565 25.22 56.76 13.83
N ALA A 566 25.41 55.89 14.83
CA ALA A 566 26.32 56.15 15.94
C ALA A 566 27.79 56.29 15.47
N ARG A 567 28.25 55.45 14.53
CA ARG A 567 29.60 55.54 13.97
C ARG A 567 29.79 56.72 13.03
N ILE A 568 28.78 57.12 12.26
CA ILE A 568 28.80 58.37 11.48
C ILE A 568 28.89 59.59 12.41
N TRP A 569 28.16 59.57 13.53
CA TRP A 569 28.23 60.64 14.54
C TRP A 569 29.61 60.72 15.21
N GLU A 570 30.21 59.57 15.58
CA GLU A 570 31.60 59.49 16.07
C GLU A 570 32.60 60.02 15.03
N LEU A 571 32.45 59.65 13.75
CA LEU A 571 33.28 60.15 12.66
C LEU A 571 33.17 61.67 12.49
N ASN A 572 31.96 62.22 12.59
CA ASN A 572 31.72 63.67 12.53
C ASN A 572 32.40 64.40 13.70
N ILE A 573 32.31 63.88 14.92
CA ILE A 573 33.03 64.42 16.09
C ILE A 573 34.54 64.37 15.86
N LEU A 574 35.08 63.24 15.41
CA LEU A 574 36.50 63.09 15.10
C LEU A 574 36.94 64.07 14.01
N SER A 575 36.12 64.33 12.98
CA SER A 575 36.42 65.33 11.95
C SER A 575 36.46 66.75 12.51
N SER A 576 35.57 67.12 13.43
CA SER A 576 35.53 68.44 14.07
C SER A 576 36.64 68.69 15.10
N SER A 577 37.07 67.64 15.81
CA SER A 577 38.06 67.73 16.90
C SER A 577 39.52 67.76 16.42
N VAL A 578 39.79 67.34 15.18
CA VAL A 578 41.15 67.38 14.58
C VAL A 578 41.70 68.80 14.46
N CYS A 579 40.85 69.83 14.39
CA CYS A 579 41.30 71.23 14.42
C CYS A 579 41.88 71.69 15.78
N SER A 580 41.88 70.86 16.83
CA SER A 580 42.32 71.24 18.19
C SER A 580 43.15 70.16 18.92
N ALA A 581 43.61 69.10 18.25
CA ALA A 581 44.23 67.94 18.90
C ALA A 581 45.77 67.97 18.89
N ASN A 582 46.39 67.82 20.07
CA ASN A 582 47.86 67.84 20.26
C ASN A 582 48.63 66.63 19.66
N ASN A 583 47.95 65.65 19.06
CA ASN A 583 48.61 64.52 18.38
C ASN A 583 47.78 64.07 17.15
N PRO A 584 48.13 64.49 15.93
CA PRO A 584 47.33 64.21 14.73
C PRO A 584 47.36 62.74 14.31
N VAL A 585 48.44 62.00 14.61
CA VAL A 585 48.59 60.60 14.19
C VAL A 585 47.58 59.70 14.89
N LEU A 586 47.32 59.93 16.18
CA LEU A 586 46.35 59.17 16.95
C LEU A 586 44.90 59.44 16.51
N ALA A 587 44.60 60.68 16.11
CA ALA A 587 43.29 61.04 15.58
C ALA A 587 43.01 60.37 14.23
N GLU A 588 44.01 60.29 13.35
CA GLU A 588 43.85 59.65 12.03
C GLU A 588 43.72 58.12 12.16
N LEU A 589 44.48 57.47 13.06
CA LEU A 589 44.28 56.06 13.41
C LEU A 589 42.85 55.78 13.89
N ARG A 590 42.29 56.63 14.74
CA ARG A 590 40.93 56.43 15.25
C ARG A 590 39.86 56.64 14.17
N LYS A 591 40.09 57.52 13.18
CA LYS A 591 39.22 57.60 12.00
C LYS A 591 39.27 56.33 11.16
N THR A 592 40.46 55.76 10.92
CA THR A 592 40.56 54.54 10.10
C THR A 592 39.91 53.34 10.77
N GLU A 593 39.95 53.23 12.10
CA GLU A 593 39.17 52.25 12.88
C GLU A 593 37.65 52.42 12.68
N VAL A 594 37.13 53.65 12.78
CA VAL A 594 35.68 53.93 12.58
C VAL A 594 35.25 53.68 11.14
N LEU A 595 36.09 54.00 10.15
CA LEU A 595 35.83 53.70 8.73
C LEU A 595 35.80 52.19 8.45
N ALA A 596 36.74 51.42 8.99
CA ALA A 596 36.74 49.95 8.86
C ALA A 596 35.50 49.31 9.53
N ALA A 597 35.05 49.86 10.66
CA ALA A 597 33.80 49.44 11.29
C ALA A 597 32.56 49.74 10.42
N LEU A 598 32.53 50.90 9.74
CA LEU A 598 31.46 51.26 8.81
C LEU A 598 31.43 50.35 7.57
N GLU A 599 32.58 50.00 6.98
CA GLU A 599 32.64 49.03 5.88
C GLU A 599 32.09 47.65 6.28
N CYS A 600 32.44 47.18 7.49
CA CYS A 600 31.92 45.92 8.03
C CYS A 600 30.39 45.94 8.19
N LEU A 601 29.85 47.02 8.78
CA LEU A 601 28.40 47.23 8.91
C LEU A 601 27.70 47.33 7.56
N GLN A 602 28.33 47.97 6.55
CA GLN A 602 27.79 48.07 5.19
C GLN A 602 27.72 46.70 4.50
N VAL A 603 28.71 45.83 4.70
CA VAL A 603 28.67 44.44 4.19
C VAL A 603 27.60 43.60 4.91
N GLN A 604 27.39 43.79 6.21
CA GLN A 604 26.30 43.15 6.95
C GLN A 604 24.93 43.62 6.43
N LEU A 605 24.75 44.94 6.27
CA LEU A 605 23.55 45.56 5.71
C LEU A 605 23.21 45.00 4.33
N LEU A 606 24.19 44.87 3.43
CA LEU A 606 24.01 44.28 2.09
C LEU A 606 23.56 42.82 2.13
N LYS A 607 24.11 42.01 3.05
CA LYS A 607 23.69 40.60 3.23
C LYS A 607 22.23 40.51 3.70
N VAL A 608 21.87 41.29 4.72
CA VAL A 608 20.50 41.35 5.27
C VAL A 608 19.51 41.84 4.21
N LEU A 609 19.82 42.91 3.47
CA LEU A 609 18.96 43.42 2.40
C LEU A 609 18.77 42.42 1.25
N LYS A 610 19.83 41.68 0.86
CA LYS A 610 19.72 40.61 -0.13
C LYS A 610 18.77 39.51 0.34
N GLN A 611 18.90 39.06 1.59
CA GLN A 611 18.03 38.04 2.16
C GLN A 611 16.56 38.51 2.27
N ARG A 612 16.33 39.77 2.65
CA ARG A 612 15.01 40.44 2.63
C ARG A 612 14.39 40.47 1.23
N SER A 613 15.20 40.73 0.19
CA SER A 613 14.73 40.78 -1.20
C SER A 613 14.27 39.42 -1.72
N VAL A 614 14.96 38.33 -1.34
CA VAL A 614 14.59 36.95 -1.71
C VAL A 614 13.27 36.55 -1.05
N LEU A 615 13.12 36.79 0.27
CA LEU A 615 11.86 36.56 1.00
C LEU A 615 10.70 37.37 0.40
N ARG A 616 10.93 38.63 0.02
CA ARG A 616 9.93 39.47 -0.67
C ARG A 616 9.60 39.00 -2.08
N MET A 617 10.55 38.42 -2.80
CA MET A 617 10.30 37.82 -4.12
C MET A 617 9.40 36.59 -3.98
N GLN A 618 9.75 35.65 -3.09
CA GLN A 618 8.94 34.47 -2.77
C GLN A 618 7.51 34.84 -2.31
N ARG A 619 7.37 35.88 -1.47
CA ARG A 619 6.05 36.40 -1.08
C ARG A 619 5.30 37.05 -2.24
N LYS A 620 5.98 37.79 -3.13
CA LYS A 620 5.37 38.38 -4.33
C LYS A 620 4.86 37.31 -5.28
N ASP A 621 5.62 36.24 -5.54
CA ASP A 621 5.20 35.14 -6.40
C ASP A 621 3.95 34.45 -5.83
N LEU A 622 3.93 34.21 -4.52
CA LEU A 622 2.76 33.68 -3.80
C LEU A 622 1.55 34.64 -3.84
N GLN A 623 1.78 35.96 -3.78
CA GLN A 623 0.72 36.96 -3.93
C GLN A 623 0.24 37.12 -5.38
N VAL A 624 1.10 36.97 -6.38
CA VAL A 624 0.74 36.95 -7.80
C VAL A 624 -0.12 35.72 -8.09
N LEU A 625 0.26 34.54 -7.59
CA LEU A 625 -0.60 33.34 -7.63
C LEU A 625 -1.97 33.58 -6.96
N LYS A 626 -2.00 34.20 -5.77
CA LYS A 626 -3.27 34.55 -5.08
C LYS A 626 -4.08 35.61 -5.85
N ARG A 627 -3.44 36.58 -6.52
CA ARG A 627 -4.11 37.63 -7.34
C ARG A 627 -4.61 37.11 -8.68
N SER A 628 -3.84 36.31 -9.41
CA SER A 628 -4.29 35.64 -10.63
C SER A 628 -5.48 34.73 -10.34
N ARG A 629 -5.47 34.01 -9.20
CA ARG A 629 -6.62 33.23 -8.73
C ARG A 629 -7.85 34.10 -8.43
N LYS A 630 -7.70 35.27 -7.81
CA LYS A 630 -8.81 36.22 -7.58
C LYS A 630 -9.32 36.89 -8.86
N LYS A 631 -8.42 37.27 -9.78
CA LYS A 631 -8.78 37.87 -11.07
C LYS A 631 -9.56 36.87 -11.91
N LEU A 632 -9.09 35.62 -12.01
CA LEU A 632 -9.80 34.52 -12.69
C LEU A 632 -11.16 34.18 -12.06
N CYS A 633 -11.41 34.54 -10.79
CA CYS A 633 -12.75 34.44 -10.19
C CYS A 633 -13.63 35.63 -10.60
N ARG A 634 -13.12 36.87 -10.50
CA ARG A 634 -13.85 38.09 -10.85
C ARG A 634 -14.19 38.16 -12.34
N ASP A 635 -13.28 37.74 -13.21
CA ASP A 635 -13.50 37.68 -14.66
C ASP A 635 -14.57 36.61 -15.01
N ARG A 636 -14.82 35.61 -14.14
CA ARG A 636 -15.94 34.65 -14.27
C ARG A 636 -17.24 35.11 -13.63
N GLU A 637 -17.19 36.11 -12.74
CA GLU A 637 -18.38 36.78 -12.20
C GLU A 637 -18.86 37.82 -13.21
N LEU A 638 -17.98 38.70 -13.68
CA LEU A 638 -18.28 39.66 -14.76
C LEU A 638 -18.83 38.99 -16.02
N LYS A 639 -18.24 37.86 -16.46
CA LYS A 639 -18.76 37.12 -17.62
C LYS A 639 -20.14 36.51 -17.37
N ARG A 640 -20.48 36.16 -16.13
CA ARG A 640 -21.82 35.67 -15.75
C ARG A 640 -22.83 36.81 -15.67
N ASP A 641 -22.39 37.98 -15.23
CA ASP A 641 -23.23 39.19 -15.18
C ASP A 641 -23.47 39.75 -16.59
N GLU A 642 -22.48 39.71 -17.50
CA GLU A 642 -22.66 39.98 -18.93
C GLU A 642 -23.63 38.98 -19.59
N GLU A 643 -23.45 37.67 -19.37
CA GLU A 643 -24.40 36.65 -19.86
C GLU A 643 -25.81 36.88 -19.31
N GLY A 644 -25.96 37.30 -18.03
CA GLY A 644 -27.24 37.67 -17.42
C GLY A 644 -27.86 38.97 -17.96
N ILE A 645 -27.05 39.99 -18.28
CA ILE A 645 -27.52 41.24 -18.90
C ILE A 645 -27.91 41.02 -20.36
N GLN A 646 -27.19 40.16 -21.09
CA GLN A 646 -27.55 39.70 -22.44
C GLN A 646 -28.89 38.94 -22.45
N GLU A 647 -29.19 38.19 -21.38
CA GLU A 647 -30.45 37.45 -21.21
C GLU A 647 -31.60 38.33 -20.69
N ALA A 648 -31.30 39.42 -19.98
CA ALA A 648 -32.27 40.45 -19.59
C ALA A 648 -32.68 41.35 -20.77
N THR A 649 -31.70 41.85 -21.55
CA THR A 649 -31.95 42.68 -22.74
C THR A 649 -32.64 41.92 -23.87
N ASN A 650 -32.44 40.59 -23.99
CA ASN A 650 -33.21 39.76 -24.93
C ASN A 650 -34.68 39.53 -24.53
N LYS A 651 -35.15 40.01 -23.36
CA LYS A 651 -36.55 39.87 -22.92
C LYS A 651 -37.41 41.11 -23.13
N GLU A 652 -36.82 42.27 -23.44
CA GLU A 652 -37.55 43.50 -23.77
C GLU A 652 -37.07 44.08 -25.11
N GLY A 653 -37.71 43.66 -26.21
CA GLY A 653 -37.54 44.31 -27.52
C GLY A 653 -37.33 43.38 -28.70
N ARG A 654 -38.37 42.64 -29.12
CA ARG A 654 -38.38 41.99 -30.45
C ARG A 654 -39.06 42.90 -31.48
N SER A 655 -38.32 43.85 -32.07
CA SER A 655 -38.76 44.57 -33.27
C SER A 655 -37.57 45.15 -34.07
N GLN A 656 -37.53 44.80 -35.35
CA GLN A 656 -36.86 45.48 -36.48
C GLN A 656 -35.33 45.46 -36.62
N ASP A 657 -34.91 44.67 -37.61
CA ASP A 657 -34.16 45.03 -38.81
C ASP A 657 -32.73 45.60 -38.79
N ASN A 658 -31.90 44.83 -39.51
CA ASN A 658 -30.92 45.24 -40.52
C ASN A 658 -29.49 45.70 -40.14
N HIS A 659 -28.57 44.95 -40.74
CA HIS A 659 -27.41 45.38 -41.53
C HIS A 659 -26.02 45.56 -40.90
N TYR A 660 -25.09 44.87 -41.58
CA TYR A 660 -23.71 45.24 -41.94
C TYR A 660 -22.53 45.03 -40.97
N SER A 661 -21.57 44.28 -41.54
CA SER A 661 -20.12 44.51 -41.49
C SER A 661 -19.27 43.90 -40.36
N GLU A 662 -18.48 42.91 -40.78
CA GLU A 662 -17.05 42.70 -40.52
C GLU A 662 -16.22 44.01 -40.28
N PRO A 663 -15.01 43.97 -39.65
CA PRO A 663 -14.03 42.88 -39.88
C PRO A 663 -13.14 42.43 -38.70
N PHE A 664 -12.42 41.32 -38.92
CA PHE A 664 -11.10 41.07 -38.32
C PHE A 664 -10.06 42.05 -38.89
N PRO A 665 -9.03 42.41 -38.10
CA PRO A 665 -7.67 41.99 -38.45
C PRO A 665 -7.07 41.15 -37.30
N ASP A 666 -6.46 40.00 -37.57
CA ASP A 666 -5.08 39.79 -38.06
C ASP A 666 -4.03 40.06 -36.97
N LEU A 667 -3.32 39.05 -36.46
CA LEU A 667 -2.28 38.19 -37.08
C LEU A 667 -0.91 38.87 -37.14
N GLU A 668 -0.09 38.57 -36.13
CA GLU A 668 1.35 38.27 -36.22
C GLU A 668 1.65 37.41 -34.97
N THR A 669 1.82 36.08 -35.01
CA THR A 669 2.62 35.16 -35.86
C THR A 669 4.07 35.06 -35.40
N GLU A 670 4.64 33.84 -35.51
CA GLU A 670 5.97 33.38 -35.05
C GLU A 670 6.12 33.11 -33.54
N ALA A 671 6.72 32.00 -33.09
CA ALA A 671 7.05 30.74 -33.78
C ALA A 671 7.10 29.57 -32.78
N ILE A 672 6.99 28.35 -33.29
CA ILE A 672 7.31 27.11 -32.55
C ILE A 672 8.65 26.59 -33.11
N PHE A 673 9.47 26.02 -32.23
CA PHE A 673 10.77 25.34 -32.43
C PHE A 673 12.06 26.17 -32.23
N GLU A 674 13.04 25.44 -31.68
CA GLU A 674 14.38 25.85 -31.22
C GLU A 674 14.32 26.79 -29.98
N ASP A 675 14.94 26.48 -28.83
CA ASP A 675 16.14 25.67 -28.59
C ASP A 675 15.99 24.56 -27.55
N THR A 676 16.58 23.40 -27.86
CA THR A 676 17.11 22.45 -26.85
C THR A 676 18.63 22.29 -27.08
N SER A 677 19.35 23.42 -27.20
CA SER A 677 20.76 23.43 -27.64
C SER A 677 21.66 24.49 -26.99
N LEU A 678 21.40 24.90 -25.74
CA LEU A 678 22.41 25.61 -24.93
C LEU A 678 22.66 24.93 -23.58
N ILE A 679 23.93 24.91 -23.15
CA ILE A 679 24.45 24.33 -21.90
C ILE A 679 24.43 22.78 -21.83
N CYS A 680 24.59 22.10 -22.98
CA CYS A 680 25.13 20.72 -23.00
C CYS A 680 26.24 20.50 -24.05
N LEU A 681 26.66 21.54 -24.78
CA LEU A 681 27.57 21.41 -25.94
C LEU A 681 28.62 22.54 -26.08
N MET A 682 29.13 23.05 -24.96
CA MET A 682 30.51 23.57 -24.87
C MET A 682 31.21 22.79 -23.76
N GLN A 683 31.57 21.52 -24.03
CA GLN A 683 32.84 21.09 -24.63
C GLN A 683 34.01 21.09 -23.62
N ASN A 684 34.31 19.88 -23.16
CA ASN A 684 35.65 19.30 -23.13
C ASN A 684 36.79 20.07 -22.43
N LEU A 685 37.18 19.58 -21.25
CA LEU A 685 38.61 19.30 -21.02
C LEU A 685 39.06 18.25 -22.08
N PRO A 686 40.34 18.19 -22.55
CA PRO A 686 41.55 18.76 -21.92
C PRO A 686 42.66 19.34 -22.87
N LEU A 687 43.73 19.89 -22.26
CA LEU A 687 45.16 19.95 -22.70
C LEU A 687 45.65 20.86 -23.87
N LEU A 688 46.57 21.78 -23.49
CA LEU A 688 47.88 22.18 -24.09
C LEU A 688 48.02 22.79 -25.52
N ASP A 689 48.70 23.96 -25.55
CA ASP A 689 49.82 24.41 -26.45
C ASP A 689 49.67 24.41 -28.00
N THR A 690 50.28 25.30 -28.80
CA THR A 690 51.26 26.40 -28.60
C THR A 690 51.36 27.33 -29.84
N SER A 691 52.10 28.45 -29.68
CA SER A 691 52.98 29.10 -30.70
C SER A 691 52.40 30.08 -31.74
N TRP A 692 52.81 31.35 -31.63
CA TRP A 692 53.77 32.08 -32.51
C TRP A 692 53.59 33.60 -32.27
N GLY A 693 54.60 34.41 -31.89
CA GLY A 693 55.99 34.16 -31.47
C GLY A 693 56.78 35.49 -31.44
N PHE A 694 57.92 35.57 -30.72
CA PHE A 694 59.19 36.18 -31.17
C PHE A 694 60.29 36.11 -30.09
N VAL A 695 61.38 35.39 -30.41
CA VAL A 695 62.81 35.63 -30.10
C VAL A 695 63.21 36.41 -28.82
N SER A 696 63.87 35.73 -27.85
CA SER A 696 65.33 35.88 -27.60
C SER A 696 65.82 35.21 -26.30
N THR A 697 66.68 34.18 -26.48
CA THR A 697 68.02 33.95 -25.87
C THR A 697 68.45 34.48 -24.48
N LEU A 698 69.24 33.62 -23.80
CA LEU A 698 69.98 33.75 -22.52
C LEU A 698 69.12 33.73 -21.23
N SER A 699 69.33 32.94 -20.16
CA SER A 699 70.44 32.15 -19.55
C SER A 699 70.75 32.68 -18.13
N VAL A 700 71.34 31.84 -17.28
CA VAL A 700 72.02 32.16 -15.98
C VAL A 700 71.16 32.20 -14.69
N VAL A 701 71.24 31.08 -13.92
CA VAL A 701 71.43 31.00 -12.43
C VAL A 701 70.32 31.59 -11.52
N LYS A 702 69.79 30.90 -10.51
CA LYS A 702 70.35 29.85 -9.64
C LYS A 702 69.30 28.86 -9.14
#